data_AF-A0A8W8IGX4-F1
#
_entry.id   AF-A0A8W8IGX4-F1
#
_cell.length_a   1.000
_cell.length_b   1.000
_cell.length_c   1.000
_cell.angle_alpha   90.00
_cell.angle_beta   90.00
_cell.angle_gamma   90.00
#
_symmetry.space_group_name_H-M   'P 1'
#
loop_
_entity.id
_entity.type
_entity.pdbx_description
1 polymer ?
#
loop_
_entity_poly.entity_id
_entity_poly.type
_entity_poly.pdbx_seq_one_letter_code
_entity_poly.pdbx_strand_id
1 'polypeptide(L)'
;MAALRSVVLFIVFTGIKSEKTIFDADSFTVVDPSTISNPTEYEDPTNCGSKLYSMAVEKDKNMAVSIRVADFNKGNADYFRAHPSLALCLQKVFSRVYDVTKEKLKIDNGYETNTVASSHTDPDKRNYLRSGCGAVISYRNSGDISEISKAALNLCPIIFEENQRDIGIYVDSTKVLLFMTGDITTTPVYQGGGLTATSAQALVNDGLAPKSIPDCSNFPEISSGTEYPTGKIDPTSVVGVVDEAVTPAMDTDVRRLAQYFGTDVDFAGCQPYPGNFLTNRCPVRVMNPRLFNVLVNLKAYAKNANLGGPGGKITVDEAWNEGTDSSSLRAEGRMIKVKLSAGNTAGNLGKLAQLAICAKADHVSNSGSYILISVKKQKGRKEVMVNFPKASLVSVEPPSSKAEVYALPTEMMDEEDQYPLFDSSGRLDVQVSQGATLSKFMAKDTQFRYLRLEPAIAQCYSKLIYNENKWLNASDPPIDIDIVRAFMSNEEQKSLIQSSDERYNTHTLGQALELRYASTVQNSTSVYNNVRLLKKIVDVCGPVFHNYGFNMNLGLYPKSVYVSMDEDQFLFWSSSESLIPQGFTEQEFDLYLEARREAALQSRIVDPDDLKEACFEPAVPQRQHIRYKYKEPKAILRKRRRRRQTADACVPSDSTDFCTSTLKHRQAVVDELWTLMSKNKHIYHEPESEVEDALKGCLLACGTCLEGAIYEKKLEHCSNLIHWMPFDLMNDQKDMTNFFARDNLDTFALACEGSGHCLLRAPIFSILAPSVKLRYRPDPARSVIEDLYSSEENPSPMLSLLEELYAIHAIGVTKFWVKDEKEISSMKLALQAALMYNPDVTEVHIYVTQSNSKSPVQGEVEKFVKEFAQGGCPTYTREILSPFRIMDPPHSVRKRSALLLGKGSEEMMRKSLSREIDEFSREAP
;
A
#
# COMPACT_ATOMS: atom_id res chain seq x y z
N MET A 1 -18.10 -36.45 11.60
CA MET A 1 -17.97 -37.38 10.46
C MET A 1 -18.49 -36.68 9.22
N ALA A 2 -17.68 -36.69 8.15
CA ALA A 2 -17.95 -36.55 6.70
C ALA A 2 -19.35 -36.08 6.25
N ALA A 3 -19.56 -35.26 5.23
CA ALA A 3 -18.79 -34.65 4.13
C ALA A 3 -19.74 -33.56 3.53
N LEU A 4 -19.39 -32.56 2.75
CA LEU A 4 -18.84 -32.58 1.39
C LEU A 4 -18.80 -31.10 0.94
N ARG A 5 -17.65 -30.57 0.52
CA ARG A 5 -17.60 -29.43 -0.42
C ARG A 5 -16.46 -29.70 -1.40
N SER A 6 -16.86 -30.12 -2.60
CA SER A 6 -16.03 -30.21 -3.79
C SER A 6 -15.66 -28.80 -4.25
N VAL A 7 -14.37 -28.49 -4.28
CA VAL A 7 -13.82 -27.36 -5.04
C VAL A 7 -13.33 -27.90 -6.38
N VAL A 8 -13.91 -27.35 -7.45
CA VAL A 8 -13.55 -27.62 -8.84
C VAL A 8 -12.15 -27.06 -9.12
N LEU A 9 -11.29 -27.95 -9.58
CA LEU A 9 -9.92 -27.70 -10.03
C LEU A 9 -9.96 -26.92 -11.36
N PHE A 10 -9.63 -25.64 -11.36
CA PHE A 10 -9.24 -24.92 -12.58
C PHE A 10 -7.71 -24.74 -12.55
N ILE A 11 -7.05 -25.54 -13.38
CA ILE A 11 -5.61 -25.46 -13.66
C ILE A 11 -5.41 -24.23 -14.55
N VAL A 12 -4.85 -23.16 -13.99
CA VAL A 12 -4.18 -22.10 -14.74
C VAL A 12 -2.71 -22.15 -14.35
N PHE A 13 -1.88 -22.53 -15.33
CA PHE A 13 -0.42 -22.49 -15.26
C PHE A 13 0.06 -21.07 -14.94
N THR A 14 0.36 -20.79 -13.68
CA THR A 14 1.28 -19.72 -13.28
C THR A 14 2.51 -20.38 -12.65
N GLY A 15 3.70 -19.96 -13.10
CA GLY A 15 4.96 -20.60 -12.76
C GLY A 15 5.14 -20.73 -11.26
N ILE A 16 5.30 -21.98 -10.80
CA ILE A 16 5.67 -22.32 -9.44
C ILE A 16 6.99 -21.62 -9.14
N LYS A 17 6.95 -20.50 -8.40
CA LYS A 17 8.09 -20.04 -7.63
C LYS A 17 8.37 -21.16 -6.63
N SER A 18 9.45 -21.92 -6.86
CA SER A 18 10.02 -22.84 -5.88
C SER A 18 10.16 -22.11 -4.55
N GLU A 19 9.34 -22.45 -3.56
CA GLU A 19 9.64 -22.15 -2.17
C GLU A 19 11.04 -22.68 -1.87
N LYS A 20 11.93 -21.78 -1.45
CA LYS A 20 13.28 -22.14 -1.03
C LYS A 20 13.18 -22.70 0.38
N THR A 21 13.17 -24.01 0.55
CA THR A 21 13.48 -24.60 1.87
C THR A 21 14.95 -24.31 2.17
N ILE A 22 15.23 -23.31 3.00
CA ILE A 22 16.55 -23.05 3.59
C ILE A 22 16.62 -23.87 4.89
N PHE A 23 17.80 -24.33 5.30
CA PHE A 23 17.97 -24.93 6.63
C PHE A 23 17.63 -23.89 7.69
N ASP A 24 16.40 -23.95 8.20
CA ASP A 24 15.94 -23.14 9.31
C ASP A 24 16.37 -23.82 10.60
N ALA A 25 17.50 -23.38 11.17
CA ALA A 25 18.08 -23.96 12.37
C ALA A 25 17.15 -23.89 13.58
N ASP A 26 16.20 -22.94 13.59
CA ASP A 26 15.27 -22.71 14.69
C ASP A 26 14.09 -23.70 14.63
N SER A 27 13.87 -24.32 13.47
CA SER A 27 12.97 -25.48 13.33
C SER A 27 13.54 -26.79 13.89
N PHE A 28 14.79 -26.79 14.37
CA PHE A 28 15.49 -27.96 14.94
C PHE A 28 15.77 -27.77 16.44
N THR A 29 15.57 -28.84 17.21
CA THR A 29 15.79 -28.82 18.66
C THR A 29 17.28 -28.91 18.98
N VAL A 30 17.87 -27.82 19.48
CA VAL A 30 19.27 -27.78 19.92
C VAL A 30 19.43 -28.52 21.24
N VAL A 31 20.44 -29.39 21.32
CA VAL A 31 20.77 -30.17 22.51
C VAL A 31 22.02 -29.58 23.16
N ASP A 32 21.97 -29.33 24.47
CA ASP A 32 23.14 -28.94 25.24
C ASP A 32 24.11 -30.15 25.37
N PRO A 33 25.33 -30.06 24.82
CA PRO A 33 26.31 -31.14 24.90
C PRO A 33 26.65 -31.57 26.35
N SER A 34 26.50 -30.70 27.35
CA SER A 34 26.77 -31.05 28.75
C SER A 34 25.75 -32.03 29.35
N THR A 35 24.59 -32.18 28.70
CA THR A 35 23.47 -32.98 29.21
C THR A 35 23.45 -34.43 28.69
N ILE A 36 24.37 -34.79 27.78
CA ILE A 36 24.43 -36.12 27.18
C ILE A 36 25.46 -37.00 27.90
N SER A 37 25.21 -38.31 27.95
CA SER A 37 26.03 -39.27 28.71
C SER A 37 27.45 -39.48 28.18
N ASN A 38 27.74 -39.10 26.92
CA ASN A 38 29.07 -39.18 26.33
C ASN A 38 29.37 -37.94 25.44
N PRO A 39 29.68 -36.78 26.03
CA PRO A 39 29.87 -35.53 25.28
C PRO A 39 31.04 -35.58 24.30
N THR A 40 32.11 -36.30 24.64
CA THR A 40 33.32 -36.43 23.82
C THR A 40 33.06 -37.06 22.44
N GLU A 41 32.04 -37.91 22.34
CA GLU A 41 31.63 -38.55 21.10
C GLU A 41 31.06 -37.54 20.09
N TYR A 42 30.54 -36.41 20.60
CA TYR A 42 29.84 -35.36 19.86
C TYR A 42 30.51 -33.98 19.99
N GLU A 43 31.83 -33.93 20.17
CA GLU A 43 32.59 -32.66 20.19
C GLU A 43 32.64 -31.97 18.82
N ASP A 44 32.84 -30.65 18.83
CA ASP A 44 33.22 -29.85 17.65
C ASP A 44 34.74 -29.60 17.71
N PRO A 45 35.58 -30.53 17.22
CA PRO A 45 37.03 -30.42 17.35
C PRO A 45 37.62 -29.25 16.55
N THR A 46 36.89 -28.65 15.62
CA THR A 46 37.36 -27.53 14.80
C THR A 46 36.78 -26.18 15.21
N ASN A 47 35.84 -26.18 16.17
CA ASN A 47 35.10 -25.01 16.60
C ASN A 47 34.58 -24.16 15.42
N CYS A 48 33.91 -24.82 14.50
CA CYS A 48 33.37 -24.17 13.31
C CYS A 48 32.02 -23.48 13.59
N GLY A 49 31.54 -23.50 14.83
CA GLY A 49 30.28 -22.87 15.25
C GLY A 49 29.04 -23.75 15.05
N SER A 50 29.24 -25.05 14.84
CA SER A 50 28.13 -25.99 14.66
C SER A 50 27.30 -26.17 15.94
N LYS A 51 26.00 -26.40 15.79
CA LYS A 51 25.12 -26.79 16.91
C LYS A 51 24.87 -28.29 16.91
N LEU A 52 24.55 -28.84 18.08
CA LEU A 52 24.21 -30.25 18.28
C LEU A 52 22.69 -30.42 18.29
N TYR A 53 22.19 -31.44 17.59
CA TYR A 53 20.77 -31.72 17.40
C TYR A 53 20.42 -33.18 17.71
N SER A 54 19.19 -33.44 18.13
CA SER A 54 18.71 -34.80 18.45
C SER A 54 18.23 -35.57 17.22
N MET A 55 18.72 -36.79 16.99
CA MET A 55 18.18 -37.64 15.91
C MET A 55 16.79 -38.20 16.23
N ALA A 56 16.43 -38.34 17.50
CA ALA A 56 15.12 -38.88 17.89
C ALA A 56 13.96 -38.01 17.39
N VAL A 57 14.18 -36.69 17.32
CA VAL A 57 13.18 -35.71 16.88
C VAL A 57 13.33 -35.38 15.39
N GLU A 58 14.57 -35.35 14.89
CA GLU A 58 14.89 -34.67 13.64
C GLU A 58 15.15 -35.62 12.45
N LYS A 59 15.19 -36.94 12.65
CA LYS A 59 15.63 -37.93 11.66
C LYS A 59 14.96 -37.81 10.28
N ASP A 60 13.64 -37.60 10.27
CA ASP A 60 12.85 -37.54 9.04
C ASP A 60 12.74 -36.11 8.45
N LYS A 61 13.33 -35.11 9.12
CA LYS A 61 13.35 -33.74 8.62
C LYS A 61 14.34 -33.56 7.47
N ASN A 62 14.00 -32.62 6.59
CA ASN A 62 14.92 -32.13 5.58
C ASN A 62 15.78 -31.03 6.18
N MET A 63 17.10 -31.17 6.10
CA MET A 63 18.01 -30.06 6.37
C MET A 63 17.97 -29.02 5.25
N ALA A 64 17.77 -29.45 4.01
CA ALA A 64 17.61 -28.57 2.85
C ALA A 64 16.73 -29.28 1.82
N VAL A 65 16.26 -28.56 0.78
CA VAL A 65 15.40 -29.11 -0.31
C VAL A 65 15.86 -30.49 -0.81
N SER A 66 17.18 -30.74 -0.83
CA SER A 66 17.78 -31.96 -1.36
C SER A 66 18.62 -32.76 -0.35
N ILE A 67 18.55 -32.43 0.96
CA ILE A 67 19.40 -33.02 2.00
C ILE A 67 18.53 -33.40 3.19
N ARG A 68 18.40 -34.69 3.47
CA ARG A 68 17.73 -35.20 4.69
C ARG A 68 18.74 -35.35 5.82
N VAL A 69 18.27 -35.18 7.06
CA VAL A 69 19.08 -35.45 8.25
C VAL A 69 19.63 -36.88 8.21
N ALA A 70 18.81 -37.87 7.86
CA ALA A 70 19.25 -39.26 7.74
C ALA A 70 20.31 -39.50 6.65
N ASP A 71 20.35 -38.68 5.59
CA ASP A 71 21.39 -38.78 4.55
C ASP A 71 22.70 -38.11 5.00
N PHE A 72 22.62 -37.12 5.89
CA PHE A 72 23.76 -36.40 6.45
C PHE A 72 24.37 -37.14 7.65
N ASN A 73 23.57 -37.72 8.55
CA ASN A 73 24.01 -38.54 9.68
C ASN A 73 23.77 -40.03 9.41
N LYS A 74 24.68 -40.68 8.69
CA LYS A 74 24.54 -42.09 8.30
C LYS A 74 24.90 -43.12 9.37
N GLY A 75 25.47 -42.68 10.50
CA GLY A 75 26.02 -43.57 11.53
C GLY A 75 25.02 -44.15 12.53
N ASN A 76 23.71 -43.86 12.39
CA ASN A 76 22.70 -44.13 13.43
C ASN A 76 23.08 -43.56 14.81
N ALA A 77 23.86 -42.48 14.85
CA ALA A 77 24.19 -41.80 16.10
C ALA A 77 22.93 -41.15 16.70
N ASP A 78 22.81 -41.11 18.03
CA ASP A 78 21.64 -40.51 18.70
C ASP A 78 21.54 -38.98 18.52
N TYR A 79 22.65 -38.34 18.16
CA TYR A 79 22.78 -36.91 17.93
C TYR A 79 23.64 -36.64 16.70
N PHE A 80 23.50 -35.44 16.12
CA PHE A 80 24.36 -34.98 15.03
C PHE A 80 24.67 -33.50 15.15
N ARG A 81 25.83 -33.08 14.63
CA ARG A 81 26.17 -31.65 14.46
C ARG A 81 25.93 -31.21 13.05
N ALA A 82 25.48 -29.98 12.88
CA ALA A 82 25.39 -29.34 11.59
C ALA A 82 25.58 -27.82 11.69
N HIS A 83 26.19 -27.23 10.67
CA HIS A 83 26.24 -25.78 10.51
C HIS A 83 25.29 -25.32 9.38
N PRO A 84 24.43 -24.31 9.61
CA PRO A 84 23.48 -23.81 8.60
C PRO A 84 24.14 -23.38 7.28
N SER A 85 25.26 -22.66 7.38
CA SER A 85 26.02 -22.19 6.22
C SER A 85 26.57 -23.32 5.35
N LEU A 86 26.97 -24.46 5.93
CA LEU A 86 27.37 -25.63 5.16
C LEU A 86 26.16 -26.21 4.43
N ALA A 87 25.03 -26.41 5.11
CA ALA A 87 23.82 -26.94 4.50
C ALA A 87 23.34 -26.07 3.31
N LEU A 88 23.37 -24.74 3.48
CA LEU A 88 23.05 -23.78 2.42
C LEU A 88 24.04 -23.86 1.24
N CYS A 89 25.33 -23.95 1.53
CA CYS A 89 26.37 -24.16 0.52
C CYS A 89 26.12 -25.44 -0.27
N LEU A 90 25.95 -26.58 0.41
CA LEU A 90 25.68 -27.88 -0.21
C LEU A 90 24.43 -27.84 -1.08
N GLN A 91 23.34 -27.25 -0.59
CA GLN A 91 22.11 -27.10 -1.37
C GLN A 91 22.35 -26.32 -2.67
N LYS A 92 23.04 -25.18 -2.60
CA LYS A 92 23.35 -24.38 -3.79
C LYS A 92 24.26 -25.13 -4.77
N VAL A 93 25.24 -25.88 -4.26
CA VAL A 93 26.12 -26.73 -5.08
C VAL A 93 25.29 -27.82 -5.78
N PHE A 94 24.43 -28.53 -5.05
CA PHE A 94 23.58 -29.59 -5.60
C PHE A 94 22.65 -29.05 -6.69
N SER A 95 22.00 -27.91 -6.44
CA SER A 95 21.17 -27.25 -7.44
C SER A 95 21.97 -26.83 -8.67
N ARG A 96 23.13 -26.19 -8.48
CA ARG A 96 23.95 -25.71 -9.60
C ARG A 96 24.48 -26.85 -10.47
N VAL A 97 24.99 -27.92 -9.86
CA VAL A 97 25.48 -29.08 -10.58
C VAL A 97 24.34 -29.77 -11.32
N TYR A 98 23.17 -29.93 -10.70
CA TYR A 98 21.99 -30.48 -11.37
C TYR A 98 21.55 -29.59 -12.55
N ASP A 99 21.56 -28.26 -12.40
CA ASP A 99 21.15 -27.36 -13.47
C ASP A 99 22.05 -27.48 -14.71
N VAL A 100 23.36 -27.64 -14.50
CA VAL A 100 24.38 -27.74 -15.55
C VAL A 100 24.45 -29.14 -16.16
N THR A 101 24.46 -30.18 -15.32
CA THR A 101 24.78 -31.56 -15.75
C THR A 101 23.55 -32.45 -15.88
N LYS A 102 22.41 -32.07 -15.27
CA LYS A 102 21.21 -32.90 -15.07
C LYS A 102 21.43 -34.14 -14.19
N GLU A 103 22.61 -34.29 -13.58
CA GLU A 103 22.92 -35.38 -12.67
C GLU A 103 22.69 -34.99 -11.21
N LYS A 104 22.26 -35.95 -10.40
CA LYS A 104 21.99 -35.74 -8.96
C LYS A 104 23.19 -36.09 -8.11
N LEU A 105 23.47 -35.25 -7.12
CA LEU A 105 24.50 -35.52 -6.11
C LEU A 105 23.92 -36.31 -4.93
N LYS A 106 24.84 -36.94 -4.18
CA LYS A 106 24.58 -37.56 -2.88
C LYS A 106 25.67 -37.15 -1.89
N ILE A 107 25.31 -37.17 -0.62
CA ILE A 107 26.27 -37.10 0.48
C ILE A 107 26.70 -38.52 0.78
N ASP A 108 27.99 -38.83 0.62
CA ASP A 108 28.57 -40.11 0.99
C ASP A 108 28.81 -40.18 2.50
N ASN A 109 29.40 -39.13 3.06
CA ASN A 109 29.66 -38.95 4.49
C ASN A 109 29.28 -37.50 4.87
N GLY A 110 28.45 -37.30 5.90
CA GLY A 110 28.16 -35.99 6.48
C GLY A 110 28.69 -35.93 7.91
N TYR A 111 27.80 -35.78 8.90
CA TYR A 111 28.19 -35.88 10.30
C TYR A 111 28.63 -37.31 10.66
N GLU A 112 29.74 -37.42 11.38
CA GLU A 112 30.24 -38.67 11.96
C GLU A 112 30.68 -38.46 13.41
N THR A 113 30.41 -39.42 14.28
CA THR A 113 30.86 -39.35 15.67
C THR A 113 32.36 -39.58 15.78
N ASN A 114 32.95 -39.28 16.94
CA ASN A 114 34.38 -39.51 17.17
C ASN A 114 34.82 -40.94 16.85
N THR A 115 34.05 -41.94 17.27
CA THR A 115 34.37 -43.36 17.03
C THR A 115 34.42 -43.69 15.54
N VAL A 116 33.45 -43.20 14.76
CA VAL A 116 33.37 -43.47 13.31
C VAL A 116 34.47 -42.72 12.56
N ALA A 117 34.62 -41.43 12.85
CA ALA A 117 35.55 -40.57 12.13
C ALA A 117 37.02 -40.91 12.40
N SER A 118 37.34 -41.52 13.54
CA SER A 118 38.70 -41.97 13.89
C SER A 118 39.29 -42.98 12.89
N SER A 119 38.45 -43.61 12.05
CA SER A 119 38.89 -44.50 10.98
C SER A 119 39.47 -43.77 9.75
N HIS A 120 39.25 -42.46 9.60
CA HIS A 120 39.81 -41.69 8.48
C HIS A 120 41.27 -41.30 8.76
N THR A 121 42.15 -41.58 7.80
CA THR A 121 43.57 -41.18 7.85
C THR A 121 43.78 -39.70 7.57
N ASP A 122 42.87 -39.08 6.82
CA ASP A 122 42.87 -37.65 6.52
C ASP A 122 42.36 -36.87 7.76
N PRO A 123 43.21 -36.00 8.37
CA PRO A 123 42.84 -35.26 9.56
C PRO A 123 41.74 -34.22 9.31
N ASP A 124 41.68 -33.60 8.13
CA ASP A 124 40.64 -32.62 7.80
C ASP A 124 39.30 -33.34 7.64
N LYS A 125 39.29 -34.45 6.91
CA LYS A 125 38.10 -35.30 6.79
C LYS A 125 37.60 -35.75 8.16
N ARG A 126 38.49 -36.27 9.02
CA ARG A 126 38.14 -36.72 10.37
C ARG A 126 37.55 -35.58 11.19
N ASN A 127 38.20 -34.42 11.21
CA ASN A 127 37.83 -33.33 12.10
C ASN A 127 36.55 -32.62 11.63
N TYR A 128 36.43 -32.28 10.34
CA TYR A 128 35.29 -31.50 9.85
C TYR A 128 33.98 -32.30 9.71
N LEU A 129 34.04 -33.62 9.48
CA LEU A 129 32.86 -34.48 9.57
C LEU A 129 32.37 -34.58 11.02
N ARG A 130 33.30 -34.68 12.00
CA ARG A 130 32.97 -34.64 13.44
C ARG A 130 32.35 -33.32 13.87
N SER A 131 32.83 -32.22 13.32
CA SER A 131 32.28 -30.90 13.62
C SER A 131 30.95 -30.61 12.92
N GLY A 132 30.45 -31.47 12.03
CA GLY A 132 29.25 -31.17 11.25
C GLY A 132 29.42 -29.99 10.28
N CYS A 133 30.67 -29.64 9.96
CA CYS A 133 31.06 -28.54 9.08
C CYS A 133 31.72 -29.02 7.79
N GLY A 134 31.75 -30.32 7.55
CA GLY A 134 32.18 -30.94 6.30
C GLY A 134 31.18 -31.95 5.76
N ALA A 135 31.26 -32.21 4.47
CA ALA A 135 30.56 -33.30 3.81
C ALA A 135 31.37 -33.84 2.63
N VAL A 136 31.35 -35.17 2.46
CA VAL A 136 31.86 -35.85 1.28
C VAL A 136 30.72 -36.03 0.29
N ILE A 137 30.91 -35.51 -0.92
CA ILE A 137 29.90 -35.42 -1.96
C ILE A 137 30.38 -36.19 -3.19
N SER A 138 29.46 -36.91 -3.83
CA SER A 138 29.70 -37.55 -5.12
C SER A 138 28.42 -37.59 -5.95
N TYR A 139 28.52 -37.97 -7.22
CA TYR A 139 27.36 -38.23 -8.05
C TYR A 139 26.62 -39.49 -7.58
N ARG A 140 25.29 -39.50 -7.69
CA ARG A 140 24.50 -40.74 -7.51
C ARG A 140 24.85 -41.77 -8.60
N ASN A 141 25.11 -41.28 -9.81
CA ASN A 141 25.56 -42.04 -10.97
C ASN A 141 26.99 -41.63 -11.34
N SER A 142 27.39 -41.74 -12.61
CA SER A 142 28.64 -41.18 -13.14
C SER A 142 28.50 -39.68 -13.46
N GLY A 143 29.52 -38.88 -13.15
CA GLY A 143 29.59 -37.48 -13.54
C GLY A 143 30.98 -36.90 -13.36
N ASP A 144 31.23 -35.70 -13.91
CA ASP A 144 32.51 -35.02 -13.77
C ASP A 144 32.64 -34.34 -12.39
N ILE A 145 33.53 -34.86 -11.56
CA ILE A 145 33.83 -34.33 -10.22
C ILE A 145 34.32 -32.88 -10.26
N SER A 146 34.93 -32.45 -11.37
CA SER A 146 35.39 -31.07 -11.54
C SER A 146 34.22 -30.08 -11.43
N GLU A 147 33.02 -30.44 -11.89
CA GLU A 147 31.83 -29.58 -11.80
C GLU A 147 31.35 -29.36 -10.36
N ILE A 148 31.52 -30.34 -9.47
CA ILE A 148 31.24 -30.18 -8.03
C ILE A 148 32.20 -29.15 -7.44
N SER A 149 33.49 -29.27 -7.73
CA SER A 149 34.52 -28.36 -7.22
C SER A 149 34.35 -26.93 -7.74
N LYS A 150 34.04 -26.77 -9.03
CA LYS A 150 33.73 -25.47 -9.65
C LYS A 150 32.51 -24.83 -9.00
N ALA A 151 31.43 -25.59 -8.82
CA ALA A 151 30.22 -25.08 -8.17
C ALA A 151 30.49 -24.67 -6.72
N ALA A 152 31.24 -25.47 -5.96
CA ALA A 152 31.59 -25.16 -4.57
C ALA A 152 32.42 -23.87 -4.46
N LEU A 153 33.50 -23.75 -5.25
CA LEU A 153 34.37 -22.57 -5.25
C LEU A 153 33.66 -21.30 -5.75
N ASN A 154 32.67 -21.42 -6.64
CA ASN A 154 31.88 -20.28 -7.11
C ASN A 154 30.84 -19.79 -6.08
N LEU A 155 30.31 -20.68 -5.23
CA LEU A 155 29.09 -20.40 -4.45
C LEU A 155 29.30 -20.32 -2.95
N CYS A 156 30.21 -21.11 -2.40
CA CYS A 156 30.36 -21.27 -0.96
C CYS A 156 31.28 -20.24 -0.27
N PRO A 157 32.32 -19.66 -0.90
CA PRO A 157 33.19 -18.69 -0.22
C PRO A 157 32.43 -17.49 0.37
N ILE A 158 31.47 -16.93 -0.37
CA ILE A 158 30.67 -15.80 0.11
C ILE A 158 29.77 -16.17 1.30
N ILE A 159 29.28 -17.42 1.34
CA ILE A 159 28.42 -17.93 2.42
C ILE A 159 29.24 -18.16 3.68
N PHE A 160 30.46 -18.68 3.54
CA PHE A 160 31.35 -18.92 4.66
C PHE A 160 31.98 -17.63 5.20
N GLU A 161 32.24 -16.65 4.33
CA GLU A 161 32.75 -15.34 4.74
C GLU A 161 31.78 -14.58 5.66
N GLU A 162 30.47 -14.69 5.44
CA GLU A 162 29.44 -14.13 6.34
C GLU A 162 29.56 -14.70 7.77
N ASN A 163 30.16 -15.88 7.92
CA ASN A 163 30.45 -16.55 9.19
C ASN A 163 31.92 -16.41 9.60
N GLN A 164 32.69 -15.60 8.88
CA GLN A 164 34.12 -15.38 9.06
C GLN A 164 34.94 -16.66 8.96
N ARG A 165 34.52 -17.56 8.08
CA ARG A 165 35.19 -18.82 7.79
C ARG A 165 35.58 -18.88 6.33
N ASP A 166 36.53 -19.75 6.05
CA ASP A 166 37.00 -20.00 4.70
C ASP A 166 36.42 -21.30 4.14
N ILE A 167 36.61 -21.49 2.84
CA ILE A 167 36.31 -22.75 2.17
C ILE A 167 37.50 -23.70 2.27
N GLY A 168 37.20 -24.95 2.61
CA GLY A 168 38.10 -26.08 2.45
C GLY A 168 37.55 -27.05 1.42
N ILE A 169 38.39 -27.47 0.48
CA ILE A 169 38.03 -28.46 -0.52
C ILE A 169 39.18 -29.45 -0.76
N TYR A 170 38.84 -30.73 -0.70
CA TYR A 170 39.72 -31.83 -1.11
C TYR A 170 39.03 -32.63 -2.21
N VAL A 171 39.70 -32.75 -3.36
CA VAL A 171 39.15 -33.42 -4.55
C VAL A 171 39.90 -34.71 -4.83
N ASP A 172 39.17 -35.82 -4.77
CA ASP A 172 39.60 -37.13 -5.27
C ASP A 172 38.98 -37.38 -6.66
N SER A 173 39.44 -38.43 -7.34
CA SER A 173 38.94 -38.97 -8.60
C SER A 173 37.42 -39.21 -8.66
N THR A 174 36.77 -39.49 -7.52
CA THR A 174 35.35 -39.83 -7.47
C THR A 174 34.53 -39.03 -6.46
N LYS A 175 35.18 -38.21 -5.62
CA LYS A 175 34.54 -37.55 -4.47
C LYS A 175 35.15 -36.19 -4.19
N VAL A 176 34.35 -35.30 -3.60
CA VAL A 176 34.78 -34.01 -3.06
C VAL A 176 34.46 -33.97 -1.57
N LEU A 177 35.46 -33.78 -0.73
CA LEU A 177 35.24 -33.30 0.64
C LEU A 177 35.17 -31.78 0.58
N LEU A 178 34.02 -31.23 0.97
CA LEU A 178 33.77 -29.80 1.08
C LEU A 178 33.52 -29.47 2.53
N PHE A 179 34.23 -28.48 3.07
CA PHE A 179 34.08 -28.05 4.45
C PHE A 179 34.18 -26.54 4.61
N MET A 180 33.54 -26.05 5.66
CA MET A 180 33.72 -24.70 6.18
C MET A 180 34.80 -24.76 7.26
N THR A 181 35.81 -23.91 7.17
CA THR A 181 36.94 -23.99 8.09
C THR A 181 36.58 -23.57 9.53
N GLY A 182 37.45 -23.91 10.47
CA GLY A 182 37.31 -23.66 11.91
C GLY A 182 38.34 -22.68 12.46
N ASP A 183 38.58 -22.73 13.77
CA ASP A 183 39.66 -21.98 14.44
C ASP A 183 41.04 -22.64 14.29
N ILE A 184 41.09 -23.95 14.00
CA ILE A 184 42.34 -24.69 13.71
C ILE A 184 42.85 -24.34 12.31
N THR A 185 41.96 -24.32 11.31
CA THR A 185 42.32 -24.00 9.93
C THR A 185 41.78 -22.63 9.58
N THR A 186 42.60 -21.61 9.74
CA THR A 186 42.14 -20.22 9.63
C THR A 186 42.32 -19.62 8.24
N THR A 187 42.61 -20.43 7.22
CA THR A 187 42.82 -20.00 5.83
C THR A 187 42.17 -20.99 4.87
N PRO A 188 41.88 -20.60 3.61
CA PRO A 188 41.32 -21.52 2.63
C PRO A 188 42.23 -22.73 2.37
N VAL A 189 41.61 -23.90 2.14
CA VAL A 189 42.30 -25.15 1.81
C VAL A 189 41.87 -25.62 0.44
N TYR A 190 42.84 -25.82 -0.46
CA TYR A 190 42.62 -26.31 -1.81
C TYR A 190 43.57 -27.48 -2.08
N GLN A 191 43.04 -28.70 -2.16
CA GLN A 191 43.85 -29.90 -2.32
C GLN A 191 43.22 -30.93 -3.28
N GLY A 192 44.07 -31.73 -3.93
CA GLY A 192 43.64 -32.84 -4.78
C GLY A 192 43.12 -32.43 -6.17
N GLY A 193 42.87 -33.41 -7.04
CA GLY A 193 42.25 -33.21 -8.37
C GLY A 193 42.98 -32.27 -9.34
N GLY A 194 44.26 -31.98 -9.11
CA GLY A 194 45.02 -30.99 -9.89
C GLY A 194 44.72 -29.52 -9.53
N LEU A 195 43.94 -29.26 -8.48
CA LEU A 195 43.68 -27.91 -7.99
C LEU A 195 44.95 -27.31 -7.38
N THR A 196 45.40 -26.20 -7.96
CA THR A 196 46.37 -25.28 -7.36
C THR A 196 45.63 -24.12 -6.68
N ALA A 197 46.26 -23.48 -5.70
CA ALA A 197 45.70 -22.28 -5.06
C ALA A 197 45.31 -21.20 -6.10
N THR A 198 46.13 -21.01 -7.13
CA THR A 198 45.85 -20.07 -8.23
C THR A 198 44.60 -20.47 -9.03
N SER A 199 44.48 -21.74 -9.42
CA SER A 199 43.32 -22.22 -10.19
C SER A 199 42.02 -22.22 -9.37
N ALA A 200 42.10 -22.54 -8.08
CA ALA A 200 40.94 -22.51 -7.19
C ALA A 200 40.46 -21.07 -6.98
N GLN A 201 41.41 -20.15 -6.75
CA GLN A 201 41.09 -18.75 -6.56
C GLN A 201 40.53 -18.07 -7.81
N ALA A 202 40.93 -18.50 -9.01
CA ALA A 202 40.30 -18.03 -10.25
C ALA A 202 38.79 -18.32 -10.25
N LEU A 203 38.38 -19.52 -9.80
CA LEU A 203 36.97 -19.87 -9.64
C LEU A 203 36.30 -19.04 -8.54
N VAL A 204 36.97 -18.81 -7.41
CA VAL A 204 36.45 -17.91 -6.37
C VAL A 204 36.19 -16.49 -6.91
N ASN A 205 37.12 -15.96 -7.72
CA ASN A 205 36.99 -14.64 -8.34
C ASN A 205 35.84 -14.59 -9.38
N ASP A 206 35.61 -15.69 -10.10
CA ASP A 206 34.48 -15.85 -11.02
C ASP A 206 33.15 -15.89 -10.25
N GLY A 207 33.11 -16.56 -9.10
CA GLY A 207 31.96 -16.58 -8.19
C GLY A 207 31.59 -15.21 -7.61
N LEU A 208 32.58 -14.32 -7.45
CA LEU A 208 32.35 -12.92 -7.06
C LEU A 208 31.82 -12.05 -8.19
N ALA A 209 31.99 -12.44 -9.46
CA ALA A 209 31.64 -11.56 -10.57
C ALA A 209 30.11 -11.28 -10.61
N PRO A 210 29.69 -10.04 -10.92
CA PRO A 210 28.29 -9.74 -11.11
C PRO A 210 27.73 -10.54 -12.30
N LYS A 211 26.45 -10.92 -12.21
CA LYS A 211 25.78 -11.70 -13.28
C LYS A 211 25.70 -10.97 -14.62
N SER A 212 25.66 -9.63 -14.58
CA SER A 212 25.57 -8.77 -15.75
C SER A 212 26.24 -7.44 -15.48
N ILE A 213 26.84 -6.85 -16.51
CA ILE A 213 27.44 -5.52 -16.47
C ILE A 213 26.42 -4.54 -17.10
N PRO A 214 25.95 -3.52 -16.36
CA PRO A 214 25.07 -2.50 -16.91
C PRO A 214 25.83 -1.55 -17.85
N ASP A 215 25.09 -0.83 -18.70
CA ASP A 215 25.67 0.27 -19.46
C ASP A 215 25.94 1.47 -18.53
N CYS A 216 27.22 1.81 -18.36
CA CYS A 216 27.67 2.90 -17.51
C CYS A 216 27.83 4.24 -18.25
N SER A 217 27.49 4.31 -19.54
CA SER A 217 27.65 5.51 -20.38
C SER A 217 26.89 6.74 -19.88
N ASN A 218 25.76 6.54 -19.19
CA ASN A 218 24.90 7.60 -18.67
C ASN A 218 25.42 8.27 -17.38
N PHE A 219 26.47 7.74 -16.76
CA PHE A 219 27.06 8.32 -15.56
C PHE A 219 28.13 9.35 -15.92
N PRO A 220 28.37 10.39 -15.09
CA PRO A 220 29.40 11.38 -15.38
C PRO A 220 30.81 10.82 -15.19
N GLU A 221 31.72 11.14 -16.11
CA GLU A 221 33.16 10.99 -15.85
C GLU A 221 33.64 12.08 -14.89
N ILE A 222 34.50 11.70 -13.94
CA ILE A 222 34.97 12.61 -12.88
C ILE A 222 36.38 13.07 -13.20
N SER A 223 36.53 14.35 -13.53
CA SER A 223 37.82 14.98 -13.80
C SER A 223 38.71 15.00 -12.56
N SER A 224 40.03 15.06 -12.77
CA SER A 224 40.97 15.26 -11.67
C SER A 224 40.63 16.53 -10.88
N GLY A 225 40.60 16.44 -9.56
CA GLY A 225 40.25 17.51 -8.63
C GLY A 225 38.74 17.72 -8.42
N THR A 226 37.89 16.81 -8.93
CA THR A 226 36.43 16.91 -8.79
C THR A 226 35.83 15.69 -8.12
N GLU A 227 34.55 15.80 -7.74
CA GLU A 227 33.82 14.81 -6.97
C GLU A 227 32.38 14.59 -7.46
N TYR A 228 31.84 13.43 -7.08
CA TYR A 228 30.44 13.06 -7.22
C TYR A 228 29.84 12.78 -5.83
N PRO A 229 28.65 13.29 -5.52
CA PRO A 229 27.91 14.31 -6.26
C PRO A 229 28.67 15.63 -6.35
N THR A 230 28.48 16.37 -7.45
CA THR A 230 29.23 17.62 -7.70
C THR A 230 29.02 18.65 -6.58
N GLY A 231 30.10 19.25 -6.09
CA GLY A 231 30.07 20.27 -5.04
C GLY A 231 30.03 19.70 -3.61
N LYS A 232 30.13 18.38 -3.44
CA LYS A 232 30.15 17.70 -2.14
C LYS A 232 31.55 17.18 -1.80
N ILE A 233 32.47 18.13 -1.56
CA ILE A 233 33.89 17.85 -1.30
C ILE A 233 34.06 16.95 -0.07
N ASP A 234 33.34 17.26 1.01
CA ASP A 234 33.32 16.42 2.21
C ASP A 234 32.39 15.20 2.00
N PRO A 235 32.93 13.97 1.96
CA PRO A 235 32.13 12.76 1.77
C PRO A 235 31.10 12.56 2.89
N THR A 236 31.37 13.02 4.11
CA THR A 236 30.46 12.82 5.25
C THR A 236 29.13 13.57 5.08
N SER A 237 29.11 14.64 4.29
CA SER A 237 27.88 15.37 3.93
C SER A 237 26.94 14.59 3.00
N VAL A 238 27.43 13.49 2.40
CA VAL A 238 26.68 12.64 1.45
C VAL A 238 26.41 11.27 2.05
N VAL A 239 27.43 10.68 2.69
CA VAL A 239 27.38 9.32 3.19
C VAL A 239 27.17 9.22 4.71
N GLY A 240 27.08 10.36 5.40
CA GLY A 240 26.96 10.46 6.85
C GLY A 240 28.31 10.40 7.56
N VAL A 241 28.42 11.09 8.70
CA VAL A 241 29.64 11.18 9.53
C VAL A 241 30.01 9.82 10.14
N VAL A 242 31.24 9.68 10.63
CA VAL A 242 31.65 8.51 11.44
C VAL A 242 30.83 8.51 12.73
N ASP A 243 30.22 7.37 13.08
CA ASP A 243 29.49 7.22 14.35
C ASP A 243 30.43 6.80 15.47
N GLU A 244 31.11 5.67 15.26
CA GLU A 244 32.07 5.10 16.18
C GLU A 244 33.14 4.36 15.38
N ALA A 245 34.40 4.59 15.73
CA ALA A 245 35.52 3.93 15.06
C ALA A 245 35.51 2.43 15.39
N VAL A 246 35.40 1.58 14.36
CA VAL A 246 35.42 0.12 14.56
C VAL A 246 36.86 -0.30 14.80
N THR A 247 37.15 -0.73 16.02
CA THR A 247 38.47 -1.23 16.42
C THR A 247 38.48 -2.76 16.48
N PRO A 248 39.66 -3.42 16.40
CA PRO A 248 39.77 -4.88 16.53
C PRO A 248 39.21 -5.45 17.83
N ALA A 249 39.06 -4.65 18.88
CA ALA A 249 38.48 -5.06 20.16
C ALA A 249 36.94 -5.15 20.14
N MET A 250 36.29 -4.59 19.12
CA MET A 250 34.83 -4.56 18.98
C MET A 250 34.36 -5.76 18.13
N ASP A 251 34.48 -6.98 18.67
CA ASP A 251 34.20 -8.24 17.96
C ASP A 251 32.91 -8.22 17.13
N THR A 252 31.81 -7.72 17.70
CA THR A 252 30.50 -7.64 17.03
C THR A 252 30.51 -6.71 15.82
N ASP A 253 31.15 -5.54 15.92
CA ASP A 253 31.21 -4.57 14.83
C ASP A 253 32.22 -4.97 13.76
N VAL A 254 33.34 -5.60 14.13
CA VAL A 254 34.28 -6.19 13.15
C VAL A 254 33.63 -7.35 12.40
N ARG A 255 32.75 -8.13 13.06
CA ARG A 255 31.94 -9.19 12.44
C ARG A 255 31.00 -8.69 11.37
N ARG A 256 30.49 -7.46 11.50
CA ARG A 256 29.64 -6.81 10.49
C ARG A 256 30.41 -6.35 9.25
N LEU A 257 31.74 -6.23 9.33
CA LEU A 257 32.58 -5.89 8.18
C LEU A 257 32.89 -7.13 7.33
N ALA A 258 32.91 -6.94 6.03
CA ALA A 258 33.21 -7.97 5.05
C ALA A 258 34.68 -7.90 4.61
N GLN A 259 35.33 -9.05 4.45
CA GLN A 259 36.67 -9.13 3.87
C GLN A 259 36.60 -9.49 2.38
N TYR A 260 37.32 -8.74 1.56
CA TYR A 260 37.55 -9.09 0.16
C TYR A 260 38.57 -10.23 0.03
N PHE A 261 38.06 -11.42 -0.29
CA PHE A 261 38.84 -12.66 -0.41
C PHE A 261 39.28 -12.98 -1.86
N GLY A 262 38.95 -12.14 -2.84
CA GLY A 262 39.43 -12.28 -4.21
C GLY A 262 40.91 -11.90 -4.39
N THR A 263 41.53 -12.36 -5.49
CA THR A 263 42.91 -12.02 -5.89
C THR A 263 43.01 -11.26 -7.21
N ASP A 264 41.86 -10.94 -7.78
CA ASP A 264 41.66 -10.10 -8.95
C ASP A 264 41.73 -8.60 -8.65
N VAL A 265 41.85 -8.23 -7.38
CA VAL A 265 42.20 -6.90 -6.89
C VAL A 265 43.48 -7.02 -6.06
N ASP A 266 44.41 -6.09 -6.23
CA ASP A 266 45.65 -6.04 -5.47
C ASP A 266 45.44 -5.19 -4.20
N PHE A 267 45.94 -5.64 -3.05
CA PHE A 267 45.82 -4.94 -1.77
C PHE A 267 47.20 -4.68 -1.18
N ALA A 268 47.50 -3.41 -0.89
CA ALA A 268 48.80 -3.02 -0.36
C ALA A 268 49.04 -3.63 1.03
N GLY A 269 50.21 -4.25 1.24
CA GLY A 269 50.62 -4.78 2.55
C GLY A 269 49.91 -6.06 3.01
N CYS A 270 49.04 -6.66 2.20
CA CYS A 270 48.33 -7.89 2.56
C CYS A 270 48.91 -9.13 1.87
N GLN A 271 48.84 -10.29 2.54
CA GLN A 271 49.08 -11.57 1.89
C GLN A 271 48.03 -11.84 0.79
N PRO A 272 48.35 -12.63 -0.25
CA PRO A 272 47.41 -12.92 -1.34
C PRO A 272 46.16 -13.67 -0.90
N TYR A 273 46.28 -14.54 0.12
CA TYR A 273 45.21 -15.41 0.62
C TYR A 273 45.04 -15.24 2.14
N PRO A 274 44.56 -14.08 2.62
CA PRO A 274 44.33 -13.91 4.05
C PRO A 274 43.15 -14.78 4.47
N GLY A 275 43.23 -15.27 5.71
CA GLY A 275 42.12 -15.95 6.36
C GLY A 275 40.95 -15.01 6.64
N ASN A 276 39.72 -15.53 6.57
CA ASN A 276 38.52 -14.78 6.96
C ASN A 276 38.28 -14.77 8.48
N PHE A 277 38.98 -15.63 9.22
CA PHE A 277 38.98 -15.63 10.68
C PHE A 277 39.49 -14.31 11.25
N LEU A 278 38.83 -13.78 12.30
CA LEU A 278 39.02 -12.41 12.80
C LEU A 278 40.48 -11.99 12.97
N THR A 279 41.29 -12.81 13.63
CA THR A 279 42.70 -12.49 13.93
C THR A 279 43.62 -12.48 12.71
N ASN A 280 43.15 -13.01 11.57
CA ASN A 280 43.94 -13.14 10.34
C ASN A 280 43.47 -12.19 9.23
N ARG A 281 42.42 -11.40 9.50
CA ARG A 281 41.89 -10.46 8.53
C ARG A 281 42.93 -9.38 8.24
N CYS A 282 43.07 -9.03 6.96
CA CYS A 282 43.95 -7.92 6.59
C CYS A 282 43.13 -6.63 6.52
N PRO A 283 43.48 -5.56 7.27
CA PRO A 283 42.65 -4.36 7.36
C PRO A 283 42.30 -3.71 6.02
N VAL A 284 43.26 -3.67 5.08
CA VAL A 284 43.06 -3.06 3.74
C VAL A 284 42.06 -3.85 2.88
N ARG A 285 41.76 -5.11 3.22
CA ARG A 285 40.74 -5.94 2.55
C ARG A 285 39.38 -5.90 3.26
N VAL A 286 39.32 -5.39 4.48
CA VAL A 286 38.11 -5.32 5.28
C VAL A 286 37.39 -4.02 5.00
N MET A 287 36.08 -4.10 4.78
CA MET A 287 35.23 -2.95 4.47
C MET A 287 33.77 -3.22 4.82
N ASN A 288 32.95 -2.18 4.88
CA ASN A 288 31.51 -2.35 5.03
C ASN A 288 30.94 -3.14 3.82
N PRO A 289 29.93 -4.00 4.01
CA PRO A 289 29.36 -4.82 2.94
C PRO A 289 28.91 -4.05 1.69
N ARG A 290 28.45 -2.81 1.84
CA ARG A 290 28.10 -1.96 0.70
C ARG A 290 29.33 -1.63 -0.15
N LEU A 291 30.44 -1.26 0.49
CA LEU A 291 31.69 -0.95 -0.19
C LEU A 291 32.30 -2.20 -0.86
N PHE A 292 32.16 -3.35 -0.22
CA PHE A 292 32.52 -4.64 -0.80
C PHE A 292 31.81 -4.85 -2.14
N ASN A 293 30.49 -4.63 -2.18
CA ASN A 293 29.71 -4.79 -3.42
C ASN A 293 30.11 -3.77 -4.49
N VAL A 294 30.38 -2.52 -4.10
CA VAL A 294 30.90 -1.50 -5.02
C VAL A 294 32.22 -1.97 -5.62
N LEU A 295 33.17 -2.48 -4.83
CA LEU A 295 34.46 -2.97 -5.32
C LEU A 295 34.32 -4.20 -6.22
N VAL A 296 33.45 -5.15 -5.87
CA VAL A 296 33.12 -6.34 -6.69
C VAL A 296 32.56 -5.97 -8.05
N ASN A 297 31.69 -4.96 -8.11
CA ASN A 297 31.15 -4.48 -9.38
C ASN A 297 32.22 -3.69 -10.15
N LEU A 298 32.90 -2.77 -9.48
CA LEU A 298 33.91 -1.90 -10.07
C LEU A 298 35.04 -2.69 -10.75
N LYS A 299 35.56 -3.75 -10.10
CA LYS A 299 36.60 -4.60 -10.72
C LYS A 299 36.11 -5.28 -12.00
N ALA A 300 34.86 -5.74 -12.03
CA ALA A 300 34.30 -6.38 -13.21
C ALA A 300 34.11 -5.38 -14.34
N TYR A 301 33.63 -4.18 -14.01
CA TYR A 301 33.40 -3.11 -14.99
C TYR A 301 34.71 -2.58 -15.55
N ALA A 302 35.72 -2.37 -14.69
CA ALA A 302 37.05 -1.92 -15.09
C ALA A 302 37.74 -2.93 -16.01
N LYS A 303 37.63 -4.23 -15.70
CA LYS A 303 38.14 -5.32 -16.55
C LYS A 303 37.45 -5.32 -17.93
N ASN A 304 36.12 -5.17 -17.97
CA ASN A 304 35.37 -5.12 -19.22
C ASN A 304 35.72 -3.88 -20.07
N ALA A 305 35.99 -2.75 -19.43
CA ALA A 305 36.46 -1.53 -20.07
C ALA A 305 37.96 -1.56 -20.44
N ASN A 306 38.68 -2.66 -20.16
CA ASN A 306 40.11 -2.82 -20.38
C ASN A 306 40.96 -1.70 -19.74
N LEU A 307 40.54 -1.20 -18.58
CA LEU A 307 41.27 -0.16 -17.85
C LEU A 307 42.61 -0.70 -17.34
N GLY A 308 43.71 -0.04 -17.74
CA GLY A 308 45.07 -0.46 -17.40
C GLY A 308 45.70 -1.48 -18.37
N GLY A 309 44.98 -1.88 -19.42
CA GLY A 309 45.46 -2.81 -20.43
C GLY A 309 45.45 -4.28 -19.99
N PRO A 310 46.03 -5.20 -20.79
CA PRO A 310 46.04 -6.63 -20.48
C PRO A 310 46.74 -6.91 -19.15
N GLY A 311 46.00 -7.46 -18.19
CA GLY A 311 46.52 -7.78 -16.84
C GLY A 311 46.50 -6.61 -15.85
N GLY A 312 46.00 -5.43 -16.25
CA GLY A 312 45.75 -4.32 -15.34
C GLY A 312 44.70 -4.69 -14.29
N LYS A 313 44.96 -4.32 -13.03
CA LYS A 313 44.07 -4.54 -11.88
C LYS A 313 43.81 -3.25 -11.15
N ILE A 314 42.77 -3.26 -10.33
CA ILE A 314 42.57 -2.24 -9.29
C ILE A 314 43.51 -2.57 -8.13
N THR A 315 44.20 -1.55 -7.61
CA THR A 315 44.98 -1.64 -6.37
C THR A 315 44.29 -0.81 -5.30
N VAL A 316 44.04 -1.41 -4.14
CA VAL A 316 43.53 -0.74 -2.94
C VAL A 316 44.72 -0.44 -2.03
N ASP A 317 45.01 0.84 -1.82
CA ASP A 317 46.12 1.29 -0.97
C ASP A 317 45.68 1.43 0.49
N GLU A 318 44.47 1.93 0.73
CA GLU A 318 43.92 2.20 2.07
C GLU A 318 42.42 1.83 2.09
N ALA A 319 41.98 1.15 3.16
CA ALA A 319 40.57 0.81 3.41
C ALA A 319 40.29 0.91 4.92
N TRP A 320 39.82 -0.14 5.60
CA TRP A 320 39.68 -0.12 7.06
C TRP A 320 41.04 0.08 7.74
N ASN A 321 41.09 1.02 8.67
CA ASN A 321 42.30 1.45 9.37
C ASN A 321 42.28 1.10 10.87
N GLU A 322 41.44 0.14 11.27
CA GLU A 322 41.36 -0.34 12.66
C GLU A 322 41.04 0.74 13.71
N GLY A 323 40.44 1.86 13.26
CA GLY A 323 40.11 3.00 14.12
C GLY A 323 41.28 3.90 14.48
N THR A 324 42.44 3.75 13.81
CA THR A 324 43.63 4.60 14.04
C THR A 324 43.38 6.09 13.78
N ASP A 325 42.51 6.42 12.83
CA ASP A 325 41.96 7.77 12.62
C ASP A 325 40.45 7.70 12.73
N SER A 326 39.94 8.06 13.91
CA SER A 326 38.52 7.98 14.28
C SER A 326 37.63 8.99 13.54
N SER A 327 38.22 9.97 12.86
CA SER A 327 37.47 10.95 12.06
C SER A 327 37.24 10.49 10.62
N SER A 328 38.01 9.50 10.16
CA SER A 328 37.95 9.00 8.80
C SER A 328 36.84 7.98 8.62
N LEU A 329 36.13 8.04 7.48
CA LEU A 329 35.17 7.01 7.07
C LEU A 329 35.80 5.61 6.94
N ARG A 330 37.13 5.56 6.84
CA ARG A 330 37.93 4.34 6.92
C ARG A 330 37.84 3.64 8.27
N ALA A 331 37.60 4.35 9.38
CA ALA A 331 37.41 3.75 10.71
C ALA A 331 36.19 2.82 10.78
N GLU A 332 35.19 3.02 9.92
CA GLU A 332 34.02 2.14 9.79
C GLU A 332 34.07 1.27 8.53
N GLY A 333 35.21 1.24 7.82
CA GLY A 333 35.37 0.52 6.55
C GLY A 333 34.48 1.07 5.42
N ARG A 334 34.05 2.33 5.48
CA ARG A 334 33.12 2.96 4.51
C ARG A 334 33.80 3.78 3.42
N MET A 335 35.13 3.77 3.37
CA MET A 335 35.90 4.45 2.34
C MET A 335 37.11 3.60 1.94
N ILE A 336 37.43 3.60 0.64
CA ILE A 336 38.66 3.02 0.09
C ILE A 336 39.38 4.03 -0.81
N LYS A 337 40.70 3.91 -0.85
CA LYS A 337 41.59 4.61 -1.78
C LYS A 337 42.09 3.62 -2.83
N VAL A 338 41.77 3.89 -4.09
CA VAL A 338 42.09 2.96 -5.18
C VAL A 338 42.83 3.65 -6.33
N LYS A 339 43.66 2.86 -7.00
CA LYS A 339 44.42 3.22 -8.21
C LYS A 339 44.45 2.03 -9.17
N LEU A 340 45.05 2.20 -10.35
CA LEU A 340 45.30 1.10 -11.26
C LEU A 340 46.74 0.59 -11.13
N SER A 341 46.94 -0.72 -11.16
CA SER A 341 48.27 -1.35 -11.10
C SER A 341 49.12 -1.05 -12.35
N ALA A 342 48.45 -0.85 -13.48
CA ALA A 342 49.03 -0.42 -14.75
C ALA A 342 48.12 0.64 -15.40
N GLY A 343 48.70 1.56 -16.16
CA GLY A 343 47.91 2.61 -16.83
C GLY A 343 47.20 3.58 -15.87
N ASN A 344 47.80 3.88 -14.72
CA ASN A 344 47.30 4.82 -13.71
C ASN A 344 47.39 6.29 -14.17
N THR A 345 46.66 6.63 -15.22
CA THR A 345 46.61 7.98 -15.80
C THR A 345 45.35 8.71 -15.37
N ALA A 346 45.37 10.05 -15.39
CA ALA A 346 44.22 10.86 -15.00
C ALA A 346 42.93 10.53 -15.80
N GLY A 347 43.07 10.22 -17.10
CA GLY A 347 41.94 9.81 -17.94
C GLY A 347 41.35 8.46 -17.54
N ASN A 348 42.20 7.45 -17.31
CA ASN A 348 41.75 6.14 -16.84
C ASN A 348 41.14 6.20 -15.43
N LEU A 349 41.65 7.07 -14.56
CA LEU A 349 41.06 7.31 -13.23
C LEU A 349 39.73 8.04 -13.31
N GLY A 350 39.55 8.97 -14.25
CA GLY A 350 38.25 9.58 -14.52
C GLY A 350 37.22 8.57 -15.01
N LYS A 351 37.65 7.62 -15.85
CA LYS A 351 36.80 6.49 -16.27
C LYS A 351 36.51 5.53 -15.12
N LEU A 352 37.51 5.21 -14.30
CA LEU A 352 37.33 4.35 -13.12
C LEU A 352 36.33 4.98 -12.13
N ALA A 353 36.39 6.30 -11.93
CA ALA A 353 35.42 7.03 -11.10
C ALA A 353 34.00 6.94 -11.66
N GLN A 354 33.80 7.08 -12.98
CA GLN A 354 32.50 6.87 -13.63
C GLN A 354 31.95 5.46 -13.36
N LEU A 355 32.81 4.44 -13.50
CA LEU A 355 32.44 3.06 -13.23
C LEU A 355 32.13 2.82 -11.75
N ALA A 356 32.79 3.53 -10.83
CA ALA A 356 32.50 3.45 -9.40
C ALA A 356 31.09 4.00 -9.08
N ILE A 357 30.69 5.11 -9.71
CA ILE A 357 29.33 5.66 -9.60
C ILE A 357 28.32 4.65 -10.16
N CYS A 358 28.59 4.09 -11.34
CA CYS A 358 27.77 3.03 -11.95
C CYS A 358 27.68 1.77 -11.06
N ALA A 359 28.73 1.47 -10.29
CA ALA A 359 28.78 0.42 -9.29
C ALA A 359 28.05 0.75 -7.98
N LYS A 360 27.34 1.88 -7.91
CA LYS A 360 26.59 2.42 -6.77
C LYS A 360 27.45 2.99 -5.63
N ALA A 361 28.63 3.55 -5.93
CA ALA A 361 29.32 4.40 -4.97
C ALA A 361 28.46 5.64 -4.64
N ASP A 362 28.28 5.95 -3.36
CA ASP A 362 27.48 7.10 -2.94
C ASP A 362 28.28 8.41 -3.05
N HIS A 363 29.61 8.33 -2.92
CA HIS A 363 30.54 9.44 -3.15
C HIS A 363 31.83 8.95 -3.81
N VAL A 364 32.34 9.73 -4.76
CA VAL A 364 33.62 9.48 -5.43
C VAL A 364 34.39 10.78 -5.57
N SER A 365 35.65 10.82 -5.16
CA SER A 365 36.55 11.96 -5.39
C SER A 365 37.77 11.50 -6.20
N ASN A 366 38.10 12.23 -7.27
CA ASN A 366 39.26 11.94 -8.10
C ASN A 366 40.39 12.92 -7.80
N SER A 367 41.48 12.45 -7.21
CA SER A 367 42.65 13.27 -6.86
C SER A 367 43.70 13.34 -7.98
N GLY A 368 43.45 12.73 -9.14
CA GLY A 368 44.35 12.70 -10.30
C GLY A 368 45.45 11.64 -10.25
N SER A 369 45.78 11.14 -9.06
CA SER A 369 46.73 10.03 -8.84
C SER A 369 46.09 8.78 -8.23
N TYR A 370 44.93 8.95 -7.60
CA TYR A 370 44.07 7.91 -7.04
C TYR A 370 42.62 8.44 -7.00
N ILE A 371 41.67 7.55 -6.75
CA ILE A 371 40.28 7.93 -6.43
C ILE A 371 39.92 7.46 -5.02
N LEU A 372 39.14 8.27 -4.32
CA LEU A 372 38.50 7.89 -3.07
C LEU A 372 37.06 7.50 -3.36
N ILE A 373 36.63 6.35 -2.85
CA ILE A 373 35.27 5.85 -3.00
C ILE A 373 34.69 5.70 -1.61
N SER A 374 33.54 6.30 -1.35
CA SER A 374 32.84 6.22 -0.06
C SER A 374 31.39 5.80 -0.22
N VAL A 375 30.85 5.14 0.81
CA VAL A 375 29.48 4.60 0.81
C VAL A 375 28.72 4.93 2.09
N LYS A 376 27.39 4.95 1.98
CA LYS A 376 26.47 5.02 3.12
C LYS A 376 26.56 3.76 3.98
N LYS A 377 26.12 3.86 5.23
CA LYS A 377 25.88 2.68 6.07
C LYS A 377 24.80 1.78 5.45
N GLN A 378 24.91 0.47 5.67
CA GLN A 378 23.97 -0.53 5.20
C GLN A 378 23.97 -1.74 6.15
N LYS A 379 22.78 -2.28 6.45
CA LYS A 379 22.60 -3.59 7.10
C LYS A 379 22.97 -4.72 6.14
N GLY A 380 23.96 -5.53 6.50
CA GLY A 380 24.38 -6.71 5.75
C GLY A 380 24.79 -6.47 4.29
N ARG A 381 24.97 -7.55 3.52
CA ARG A 381 25.40 -7.52 2.09
C ARG A 381 24.28 -7.10 1.14
N LYS A 382 23.02 -7.32 1.49
CA LYS A 382 21.87 -7.00 0.64
C LYS A 382 21.28 -5.66 1.06
N GLU A 383 21.23 -4.73 0.11
CA GLU A 383 20.56 -3.45 0.31
C GLU A 383 19.05 -3.66 0.52
N VAL A 384 18.56 -3.23 1.68
CA VAL A 384 17.11 -3.17 1.98
C VAL A 384 16.70 -1.70 1.87
N MET A 385 15.96 -1.39 0.80
CA MET A 385 15.44 -0.06 0.52
C MET A 385 14.00 0.06 0.99
N VAL A 386 13.70 1.12 1.73
CA VAL A 386 12.34 1.48 2.11
C VAL A 386 11.94 2.75 1.36
N ASN A 387 10.81 2.70 0.68
CA ASN A 387 10.32 3.79 -0.17
C ASN A 387 9.34 4.67 0.59
N PHE A 388 9.65 5.95 0.65
CA PHE A 388 8.79 7.01 1.19
C PHE A 388 8.22 7.85 0.04
N PRO A 389 7.19 8.68 0.27
CA PRO A 389 6.57 9.50 -0.77
C PRO A 389 7.53 10.39 -1.59
N LYS A 390 8.65 10.83 -1.00
CA LYS A 390 9.61 11.74 -1.65
C LYS A 390 11.07 11.23 -1.68
N ALA A 391 11.38 10.13 -1.01
CA ALA A 391 12.75 9.60 -0.94
C ALA A 391 12.77 8.08 -0.70
N SER A 392 13.93 7.46 -0.92
CA SER A 392 14.18 6.08 -0.48
C SER A 392 15.33 6.05 0.53
N LEU A 393 15.15 5.32 1.62
CA LEU A 393 16.14 5.18 2.68
C LEU A 393 16.66 3.73 2.72
N VAL A 394 17.94 3.57 3.07
CA VAL A 394 18.61 2.27 3.22
C VAL A 394 18.54 1.88 4.70
N SER A 395 18.17 0.64 5.00
CA SER A 395 18.22 0.08 6.36
C SER A 395 19.66 -0.07 6.87
N VAL A 396 19.89 0.24 8.14
CA VAL A 396 21.20 0.23 8.79
C VAL A 396 21.17 -0.46 10.16
N GLU A 397 22.34 -0.84 10.66
CA GLU A 397 22.53 -1.27 12.05
C GLU A 397 23.35 -0.22 12.82
N PRO A 398 22.96 0.12 14.06
CA PRO A 398 23.77 0.96 14.92
C PRO A 398 25.01 0.19 15.43
N PRO A 399 26.07 0.90 15.89
CA PRO A 399 27.19 0.27 16.58
C PRO A 399 26.71 -0.61 17.74
N SER A 400 27.41 -1.71 18.00
CA SER A 400 26.99 -2.68 19.02
C SER A 400 26.88 -2.06 20.43
N SER A 401 27.73 -1.08 20.73
CA SER A 401 27.70 -0.26 21.95
C SER A 401 26.39 0.51 22.16
N LYS A 402 25.66 0.81 21.07
CA LYS A 402 24.41 1.57 21.06
C LYS A 402 23.19 0.70 20.71
N ALA A 403 23.35 -0.62 20.59
CA ALA A 403 22.28 -1.50 20.16
C ALA A 403 21.05 -1.43 21.10
N GLU A 404 21.28 -1.39 22.41
CA GLU A 404 20.21 -1.33 23.42
C GLU A 404 19.35 -0.06 23.35
N VAL A 405 19.93 1.06 22.93
CA VAL A 405 19.24 2.36 22.78
C VAL A 405 18.12 2.29 21.75
N TYR A 406 18.31 1.44 20.74
CA TYR A 406 17.41 1.25 19.60
C TYR A 406 16.77 -0.14 19.57
N ALA A 407 16.99 -0.97 20.60
CA ALA A 407 16.44 -2.32 20.65
C ALA A 407 14.91 -2.29 20.58
N LEU A 408 14.34 -3.27 19.89
CA LEU A 408 12.89 -3.45 19.87
C LEU A 408 12.41 -4.00 21.23
N PRO A 409 11.12 -3.80 21.58
CA PRO A 409 10.51 -4.51 22.69
C PRO A 409 10.73 -6.02 22.55
N THR A 410 10.88 -6.73 23.67
CA THR A 410 11.21 -8.17 23.68
C THR A 410 10.24 -9.00 22.85
N GLU A 411 8.97 -8.62 22.83
CA GLU A 411 7.89 -9.28 22.09
C GLU A 411 8.01 -9.14 20.57
N MET A 412 8.75 -8.13 20.08
CA MET A 412 8.92 -7.83 18.65
C MET A 412 10.36 -8.05 18.17
N MET A 413 11.21 -8.67 19.00
CA MET A 413 12.61 -8.91 18.64
C MET A 413 12.75 -9.80 17.39
N ASP A 414 11.83 -10.75 17.21
CA ASP A 414 11.82 -11.66 16.07
C ASP A 414 11.34 -10.99 14.76
N GLU A 415 10.87 -9.75 14.84
CA GLU A 415 10.31 -8.98 13.72
C GLU A 415 11.20 -7.80 13.29
N GLU A 416 12.50 -7.84 13.62
CA GLU A 416 13.42 -6.71 13.38
C GLU A 416 13.42 -6.19 11.93
N ASP A 417 13.26 -7.09 10.97
CA ASP A 417 13.23 -6.73 9.54
C ASP A 417 11.96 -5.95 9.14
N GLN A 418 10.89 -6.00 9.94
CA GLN A 418 9.68 -5.18 9.76
C GLN A 418 9.87 -3.74 10.25
N TYR A 419 10.83 -3.52 11.16
CA TYR A 419 11.08 -2.25 11.83
C TYR A 419 12.49 -1.70 11.55
N PRO A 420 12.81 -1.37 10.28
CA PRO A 420 14.15 -0.98 9.88
C PRO A 420 14.58 0.35 10.52
N LEU A 421 15.83 0.40 10.96
CA LEU A 421 16.48 1.64 11.37
C LEU A 421 17.08 2.38 10.17
N PHE A 422 17.06 3.70 10.23
CA PHE A 422 17.64 4.59 9.23
C PHE A 422 18.67 5.52 9.87
N ASP A 423 19.77 5.76 9.16
CA ASP A 423 20.78 6.76 9.54
C ASP A 423 20.35 8.16 9.06
N SER A 424 20.21 9.09 9.99
CA SER A 424 19.87 10.49 9.72
C SER A 424 21.08 11.39 9.42
N SER A 425 22.31 10.92 9.67
CA SER A 425 23.51 11.75 9.58
C SER A 425 23.71 12.31 8.17
N GLY A 426 23.88 13.64 8.07
CA GLY A 426 24.01 14.34 6.79
C GLY A 426 22.74 14.33 5.92
N ARG A 427 21.60 13.89 6.48
CA ARG A 427 20.34 13.65 5.75
C ARG A 427 19.14 14.35 6.37
N LEU A 428 19.37 15.24 7.33
CA LEU A 428 18.33 15.98 8.04
C LEU A 428 17.39 16.76 7.10
N ASP A 429 17.92 17.28 5.99
CA ASP A 429 17.17 18.07 5.00
C ASP A 429 16.50 17.22 3.90
N VAL A 430 16.68 15.89 3.92
CA VAL A 430 16.05 15.01 2.93
C VAL A 430 14.54 15.05 3.12
N GLN A 431 13.80 15.51 2.11
CA GLN A 431 12.35 15.44 2.10
C GLN A 431 11.89 14.00 1.95
N VAL A 432 11.28 13.46 3.01
CA VAL A 432 10.68 12.11 3.00
C VAL A 432 9.19 12.16 2.71
N SER A 433 8.54 13.28 3.02
CA SER A 433 7.11 13.53 2.82
C SER A 433 6.88 14.97 2.34
N GLN A 434 5.67 15.25 1.86
CA GLN A 434 5.29 16.62 1.51
C GLN A 434 5.25 17.49 2.77
N GLY A 435 6.04 18.57 2.79
CA GLY A 435 6.08 19.52 3.92
C GLY A 435 6.90 19.04 5.14
N ALA A 436 7.60 17.90 5.05
CA ALA A 436 8.48 17.44 6.11
C ALA A 436 9.75 16.74 5.60
N THR A 437 10.86 17.15 6.22
CA THR A 437 12.17 16.54 6.08
C THR A 437 12.35 15.43 7.12
N LEU A 438 13.37 14.58 6.94
CA LEU A 438 13.68 13.50 7.86
C LEU A 438 13.87 13.99 9.30
N SER A 439 14.46 15.19 9.48
CA SER A 439 14.66 15.80 10.79
C SER A 439 13.37 16.01 11.60
N LYS A 440 12.22 16.24 10.95
CA LYS A 440 10.94 16.39 11.66
C LYS A 440 10.45 15.08 12.29
N PHE A 441 10.97 13.94 11.85
CA PHE A 441 10.58 12.62 12.36
C PHE A 441 11.54 12.06 13.41
N MET A 442 12.65 12.74 13.69
CA MET A 442 13.64 12.28 14.65
C MET A 442 13.22 12.51 16.09
N ALA A 443 13.90 11.81 17.00
CA ALA A 443 13.89 12.13 18.42
C ALA A 443 14.27 13.60 18.64
N LYS A 444 13.70 14.25 19.66
CA LYS A 444 13.99 15.66 19.95
C LYS A 444 15.40 15.88 20.43
N ASP A 445 15.95 14.90 21.11
CA ASP A 445 17.32 14.93 21.56
C ASP A 445 18.26 14.65 20.38
N THR A 446 19.11 15.64 20.10
CA THR A 446 20.05 15.62 18.97
C THR A 446 21.18 14.61 19.15
N GLN A 447 21.31 13.97 20.32
CA GLN A 447 22.26 12.88 20.53
C GLN A 447 21.86 11.60 19.77
N PHE A 448 20.58 11.42 19.45
CA PHE A 448 20.11 10.22 18.75
C PHE A 448 20.27 10.36 17.23
N ARG A 449 21.08 9.47 16.65
CA ARG A 449 21.40 9.46 15.22
C ARG A 449 20.43 8.63 14.38
N TYR A 450 19.96 7.52 14.91
CA TYR A 450 19.11 6.59 14.17
C TYR A 450 17.64 6.81 14.50
N LEU A 451 16.76 6.50 13.54
CA LEU A 451 15.31 6.51 13.74
C LEU A 451 14.63 5.37 13.01
N ARG A 452 13.45 5.00 13.48
CA ARG A 452 12.46 4.21 12.73
C ARG A 452 11.38 5.13 12.22
N LEU A 453 10.88 4.84 11.02
CA LEU A 453 9.77 5.58 10.43
C LEU A 453 9.04 4.69 9.44
N GLU A 454 7.77 4.43 9.72
CA GLU A 454 6.90 3.67 8.83
C GLU A 454 6.45 4.54 7.63
N PRO A 455 6.59 4.10 6.37
CA PRO A 455 6.13 4.84 5.19
C PRO A 455 4.68 5.34 5.27
N ALA A 456 3.76 4.56 5.85
CA ALA A 456 2.37 4.95 6.01
C ALA A 456 2.21 6.20 6.90
N ILE A 457 3.07 6.38 7.91
CA ILE A 457 3.11 7.57 8.77
C ILE A 457 3.50 8.81 7.97
N ALA A 458 4.56 8.72 7.16
CA ALA A 458 5.00 9.80 6.28
C ALA A 458 3.95 10.14 5.20
N GLN A 459 3.21 9.13 4.72
CA GLN A 459 2.14 9.28 3.74
C GLN A 459 0.90 9.94 4.35
N CYS A 460 0.50 9.55 5.56
CA CYS A 460 -0.56 10.19 6.35
C CYS A 460 -0.28 11.69 6.50
N TYR A 461 0.92 12.06 6.99
CA TYR A 461 1.31 13.47 7.12
C TYR A 461 1.28 14.22 5.78
N SER A 462 1.81 13.62 4.71
CA SER A 462 1.80 14.25 3.38
C SER A 462 0.38 14.58 2.91
N LYS A 463 -0.56 13.64 3.10
CA LYS A 463 -1.95 13.83 2.71
C LYS A 463 -2.67 14.85 3.60
N LEU A 464 -2.35 14.92 4.89
CA LEU A 464 -2.90 15.94 5.78
C LEU A 464 -2.50 17.35 5.35
N ILE A 465 -1.21 17.57 5.10
CA ILE A 465 -0.70 18.85 4.59
C ILE A 465 -1.37 19.20 3.26
N TYR A 466 -1.46 18.23 2.33
CA TYR A 466 -2.16 18.45 1.07
C TYR A 466 -3.64 18.83 1.29
N ASN A 467 -4.37 18.10 2.15
CA ASN A 467 -5.81 18.31 2.36
C ASN A 467 -6.13 19.68 2.98
N GLU A 468 -5.31 20.18 3.90
CA GLU A 468 -5.52 21.51 4.48
C GLU A 468 -5.19 22.64 3.48
N ASN A 469 -4.25 22.41 2.57
CA ASN A 469 -3.77 23.46 1.67
C ASN A 469 -4.38 23.42 0.26
N LYS A 470 -5.08 22.35 -0.14
CA LYS A 470 -5.54 22.16 -1.53
C LYS A 470 -6.49 23.23 -2.07
N TRP A 471 -7.18 23.98 -1.20
CA TRP A 471 -8.13 25.01 -1.60
C TRP A 471 -7.64 26.45 -1.36
N LEU A 472 -6.42 26.63 -0.84
CA LEU A 472 -5.86 27.96 -0.61
C LEU A 472 -5.55 28.64 -1.95
N ASN A 473 -5.80 29.95 -2.03
CA ASN A 473 -5.33 30.73 -3.17
C ASN A 473 -3.81 30.91 -3.05
N ALA A 474 -3.13 31.19 -4.17
CA ALA A 474 -1.68 31.41 -4.18
C ALA A 474 -1.22 32.58 -3.27
N SER A 475 -2.12 33.49 -2.91
CA SER A 475 -1.88 34.61 -1.99
C SER A 475 -2.11 34.28 -0.52
N ASP A 476 -2.78 33.17 -0.22
CA ASP A 476 -3.14 32.81 1.16
C ASP A 476 -1.94 32.12 1.84
N PRO A 477 -1.67 32.42 3.13
CA PRO A 477 -0.59 31.77 3.84
C PRO A 477 -0.88 30.26 3.99
N PRO A 478 0.14 29.39 3.82
CA PRO A 478 -0.04 27.96 3.96
C PRO A 478 -0.42 27.57 5.40
N ILE A 479 -1.30 26.60 5.52
CA ILE A 479 -1.68 25.97 6.79
C ILE A 479 -0.67 24.86 7.09
N ASP A 480 0.20 25.10 8.06
CA ASP A 480 1.20 24.11 8.48
C ASP A 480 0.72 23.29 9.68
N ILE A 481 1.17 22.03 9.74
CA ILE A 481 0.94 21.10 10.83
C ILE A 481 2.31 20.73 11.41
N ASP A 482 2.54 21.09 12.67
CA ASP A 482 3.76 20.74 13.38
C ASP A 482 3.74 19.25 13.74
N ILE A 483 4.83 18.54 13.44
CA ILE A 483 5.14 17.26 14.08
C ILE A 483 5.75 17.59 15.44
N VAL A 484 4.95 17.42 16.48
CA VAL A 484 5.36 17.63 17.87
C VAL A 484 6.28 16.51 18.34
N ARG A 485 6.03 15.29 17.85
CA ARG A 485 6.78 14.08 18.18
C ARG A 485 6.57 13.02 17.11
N ALA A 486 7.57 12.19 16.86
CA ALA A 486 7.51 11.09 15.93
C ALA A 486 8.32 9.91 16.49
N PHE A 487 9.53 9.64 16.02
CA PHE A 487 10.37 8.61 16.62
C PHE A 487 10.85 9.01 18.03
N MET A 488 10.98 8.03 18.91
CA MET A 488 11.61 8.16 20.23
C MET A 488 12.61 7.03 20.44
N SER A 489 13.72 7.31 21.11
CA SER A 489 14.60 6.25 21.62
C SER A 489 13.99 5.56 22.84
N ASN A 490 14.51 4.39 23.21
CA ASN A 490 14.06 3.66 24.40
C ASN A 490 14.24 4.49 25.69
N GLU A 491 15.29 5.29 25.77
CA GLU A 491 15.57 6.16 26.90
C GLU A 491 14.57 7.33 26.97
N GLU A 492 14.35 7.99 25.83
CA GLU A 492 13.39 9.10 25.75
C GLU A 492 11.98 8.62 26.10
N GLN A 493 11.59 7.43 25.59
CA GLN A 493 10.31 6.81 25.87
C GLN A 493 10.13 6.54 27.37
N LYS A 494 11.07 5.83 28.00
CA LYS A 494 11.04 5.52 29.44
C LYS A 494 10.93 6.77 30.31
N SER A 495 11.48 7.89 29.86
CA SER A 495 11.44 9.15 30.61
C SER A 495 10.11 9.93 30.46
N LEU A 496 9.36 9.74 29.37
CA LEU A 496 8.21 10.58 29.02
C LEU A 496 6.87 9.85 28.99
N ILE A 497 6.87 8.53 28.85
CA ILE A 497 5.67 7.71 28.71
C ILE A 497 5.74 6.57 29.72
N GLN A 498 4.68 6.38 30.50
CA GLN A 498 4.59 5.28 31.45
C GLN A 498 4.43 3.95 30.70
N SER A 499 4.98 2.86 31.22
CA SER A 499 4.92 1.55 30.55
C SER A 499 3.51 0.98 30.39
N SER A 500 2.54 1.49 31.15
CA SER A 500 1.12 1.11 31.04
C SER A 500 0.33 1.95 30.03
N ASP A 501 0.95 2.97 29.42
CA ASP A 501 0.32 3.84 28.43
C ASP A 501 0.39 3.17 27.05
N GLU A 502 -0.70 3.19 26.31
CA GLU A 502 -0.81 2.56 24.98
C GLU A 502 0.14 3.18 23.93
N ARG A 503 0.72 4.35 24.21
CA ARG A 503 1.74 5.01 23.38
C ARG A 503 3.17 4.57 23.67
N TYR A 504 3.39 3.81 24.75
CA TYR A 504 4.67 3.11 24.94
C TYR A 504 4.89 2.24 23.69
N ASN A 505 6.06 1.74 23.33
CA ASN A 505 6.31 0.99 22.08
C ASN A 505 6.03 1.69 20.71
N THR A 506 4.90 2.35 20.45
CA THR A 506 4.52 2.81 19.09
C THR A 506 5.50 3.84 18.49
N HIS A 507 5.97 4.79 19.29
CA HIS A 507 6.96 5.78 18.88
C HIS A 507 8.34 5.16 18.60
N THR A 508 8.76 4.17 19.41
CA THR A 508 10.03 3.44 19.22
C THR A 508 10.02 2.54 17.99
N LEU A 509 8.82 2.14 17.52
CA LEU A 509 8.62 1.40 16.28
C LEU A 509 8.55 2.31 15.05
N GLY A 510 8.44 3.63 15.23
CA GLY A 510 8.28 4.59 14.13
C GLY A 510 6.87 4.58 13.53
N GLN A 511 5.88 4.07 14.27
CA GLN A 511 4.48 3.90 13.86
C GLN A 511 3.53 4.95 14.47
N ALA A 512 4.07 6.02 15.06
CA ALA A 512 3.28 7.04 15.74
C ALA A 512 3.75 8.48 15.45
N LEU A 513 2.80 9.42 15.54
CA LEU A 513 3.02 10.87 15.49
C LEU A 513 2.21 11.58 16.56
N GLU A 514 2.74 12.69 17.07
CA GLU A 514 1.95 13.72 17.73
C GLU A 514 1.93 14.96 16.83
N LEU A 515 0.73 15.43 16.50
CA LEU A 515 0.49 16.50 15.54
C LEU A 515 -0.24 17.67 16.20
N ARG A 516 -0.02 18.88 15.70
CA ARG A 516 -0.86 20.06 16.00
C ARG A 516 -0.82 21.04 14.84
N TYR A 517 -1.82 21.90 14.71
CA TYR A 517 -1.67 23.07 13.84
C TYR A 517 -0.55 23.98 14.35
N ALA A 518 0.25 24.53 13.45
CA ALA A 518 1.30 25.49 13.80
C ALA A 518 0.71 26.70 14.56
N SER A 519 1.46 27.26 15.50
CA SER A 519 0.97 28.35 16.36
C SER A 519 0.54 29.61 15.58
N THR A 520 1.17 29.85 14.43
CA THR A 520 0.80 30.94 13.50
C THR A 520 -0.62 30.78 12.97
N VAL A 521 -1.04 29.54 12.72
CA VAL A 521 -2.37 29.19 12.24
C VAL A 521 -3.40 29.29 13.37
N GLN A 522 -3.12 28.70 14.53
CA GLN A 522 -4.04 28.70 15.69
C GLN A 522 -4.39 30.11 16.17
N ASN A 523 -3.41 31.02 16.20
CA ASN A 523 -3.64 32.39 16.64
C ASN A 523 -4.42 33.23 15.63
N SER A 524 -4.52 32.79 14.37
CA SER A 524 -5.19 33.53 13.31
C SER A 524 -6.69 33.24 13.21
N THR A 525 -7.15 32.04 13.60
CA THR A 525 -8.57 31.69 13.57
C THR A 525 -8.94 30.67 14.66
N SER A 526 -10.14 30.79 15.24
CA SER A 526 -10.69 29.81 16.19
C SER A 526 -11.10 28.47 15.55
N VAL A 527 -10.97 28.34 14.22
CA VAL A 527 -11.39 27.18 13.43
C VAL A 527 -10.36 26.04 13.48
N TYR A 528 -9.06 26.36 13.53
CA TYR A 528 -7.98 25.37 13.53
C TYR A 528 -7.63 24.89 14.94
N ASN A 529 -8.45 23.99 15.47
CA ASN A 529 -8.27 23.37 16.80
C ASN A 529 -7.99 21.86 16.71
N ASN A 530 -7.59 21.25 17.83
CA ASN A 530 -7.20 19.84 17.87
C ASN A 530 -8.35 18.87 17.56
N VAL A 531 -9.60 19.23 17.87
CA VAL A 531 -10.78 18.41 17.52
C VAL A 531 -10.97 18.36 16.00
N ARG A 532 -10.81 19.50 15.32
CA ARG A 532 -10.81 19.53 13.84
C ARG A 532 -9.68 18.68 13.27
N LEU A 533 -8.46 18.84 13.80
CA LEU A 533 -7.30 18.08 13.34
C LEU A 533 -7.52 16.58 13.52
N LEU A 534 -8.07 16.15 14.66
CA LEU A 534 -8.41 14.77 14.94
C LEU A 534 -9.38 14.19 13.91
N LYS A 535 -10.48 14.90 13.59
CA LYS A 535 -11.42 14.48 12.54
C LYS A 535 -10.72 14.33 11.19
N LYS A 536 -9.84 15.27 10.83
CA LYS A 536 -9.07 15.22 9.59
C LYS A 536 -8.06 14.08 9.56
N ILE A 537 -7.42 13.76 10.69
CA ILE A 537 -6.56 12.58 10.83
C ILE A 537 -7.37 11.30 10.55
N VAL A 538 -8.56 11.16 11.11
CA VAL A 538 -9.43 10.00 10.82
C VAL A 538 -9.77 9.90 9.34
N ASP A 539 -10.21 11.01 8.74
CA ASP A 539 -10.64 11.05 7.34
C ASP A 539 -9.51 10.72 6.36
N VAL A 540 -8.29 11.17 6.67
CA VAL A 540 -7.15 11.13 5.74
C VAL A 540 -6.23 9.96 6.03
N CYS A 541 -5.88 9.72 7.29
CA CYS A 541 -4.92 8.71 7.70
C CYS A 541 -5.56 7.35 7.91
N GLY A 542 -6.85 7.28 8.29
CA GLY A 542 -7.57 6.01 8.41
C GLY A 542 -7.49 5.16 7.13
N PRO A 543 -7.84 5.71 5.94
CA PRO A 543 -7.66 5.01 4.68
C PRO A 543 -6.19 4.73 4.31
N VAL A 544 -5.24 5.56 4.75
CA VAL A 544 -3.81 5.27 4.51
C VAL A 544 -3.40 4.04 5.29
N PHE A 545 -3.67 3.98 6.59
CA PHE A 545 -3.25 2.86 7.43
C PHE A 545 -3.96 1.56 7.08
N HIS A 546 -5.25 1.63 6.74
CA HIS A 546 -6.01 0.46 6.27
C HIS A 546 -5.39 -0.18 5.01
N ASN A 547 -4.89 0.62 4.07
CA ASN A 547 -4.20 0.10 2.89
C ASN A 547 -2.88 -0.61 3.20
N TYR A 548 -2.28 -0.34 4.37
CA TYR A 548 -1.10 -1.04 4.89
C TYR A 548 -1.48 -2.21 5.82
N GLY A 549 -2.77 -2.48 6.03
CA GLY A 549 -3.25 -3.57 6.89
C GLY A 549 -3.41 -3.20 8.37
N PHE A 550 -3.36 -1.90 8.72
CA PHE A 550 -3.43 -1.44 10.10
C PHE A 550 -4.72 -0.67 10.40
N ASN A 551 -5.18 -0.78 11.64
CA ASN A 551 -6.10 0.16 12.28
C ASN A 551 -5.35 1.41 12.77
N MET A 552 -6.05 2.26 13.53
CA MET A 552 -5.48 3.50 14.03
C MET A 552 -5.91 3.77 15.47
N ASN A 553 -4.96 4.23 16.29
CA ASN A 553 -5.23 4.68 17.66
C ASN A 553 -5.05 6.18 17.75
N LEU A 554 -5.87 6.84 18.57
CA LEU A 554 -5.99 8.29 18.61
C LEU A 554 -6.05 8.80 20.05
N GLY A 555 -5.17 9.74 20.39
CA GLY A 555 -5.17 10.40 21.69
C GLY A 555 -5.38 11.90 21.57
N LEU A 556 -6.37 12.45 22.27
CA LEU A 556 -6.62 13.91 22.30
C LEU A 556 -5.98 14.58 23.53
N TYR A 557 -5.06 15.51 23.26
CA TYR A 557 -4.34 16.28 24.27
C TYR A 557 -4.60 17.79 24.15
N PRO A 558 -4.34 18.59 25.21
CA PRO A 558 -4.60 20.02 25.17
C PRO A 558 -3.81 20.76 24.08
N LYS A 559 -2.65 20.22 23.67
CA LYS A 559 -1.72 20.87 22.74
C LYS A 559 -1.36 20.04 21.50
N SER A 560 -1.91 18.84 21.38
CA SER A 560 -1.60 17.92 20.29
C SER A 560 -2.68 16.85 20.12
N VAL A 561 -2.62 16.16 18.99
CA VAL A 561 -3.34 14.93 18.69
C VAL A 561 -2.30 13.84 18.45
N TYR A 562 -2.38 12.77 19.21
CA TYR A 562 -1.61 11.56 18.99
C TYR A 562 -2.30 10.68 17.95
N VAL A 563 -1.52 10.08 17.08
CA VAL A 563 -1.97 9.11 16.08
C VAL A 563 -0.94 7.99 15.98
N SER A 564 -1.38 6.74 16.00
CA SER A 564 -0.53 5.59 15.67
C SER A 564 -1.23 4.56 14.82
N MET A 565 -0.43 3.69 14.22
CA MET A 565 -0.87 2.47 13.59
C MET A 565 -0.96 1.37 14.65
N ASP A 566 -1.97 0.51 14.51
CA ASP A 566 -2.26 -0.60 15.42
C ASP A 566 -2.82 -1.78 14.61
N GLU A 567 -2.52 -3.03 14.98
CA GLU A 567 -2.98 -4.20 14.23
C GLU A 567 -4.36 -4.69 14.66
N ASP A 568 -4.76 -4.44 15.90
CA ASP A 568 -5.89 -5.11 16.53
C ASP A 568 -7.19 -4.33 16.36
N GLN A 569 -7.22 -3.09 16.85
CA GLN A 569 -8.48 -2.33 16.93
C GLN A 569 -8.31 -0.83 16.72
N PHE A 570 -9.43 -0.17 16.43
CA PHE A 570 -9.54 1.28 16.51
C PHE A 570 -9.77 1.66 17.97
N LEU A 571 -9.01 2.62 18.48
CA LEU A 571 -9.20 3.09 19.84
C LEU A 571 -8.96 4.60 19.96
N PHE A 572 -9.85 5.28 20.68
CA PHE A 572 -9.73 6.68 21.04
C PHE A 572 -9.70 6.87 22.56
N TRP A 573 -8.87 7.81 23.01
CA TRP A 573 -8.93 8.34 24.37
C TRP A 573 -8.69 9.85 24.43
N SER A 574 -9.11 10.45 25.53
CA SER A 574 -8.83 11.83 25.86
C SER A 574 -8.07 11.97 27.18
N SER A 575 -7.08 12.86 27.20
CA SER A 575 -6.37 13.21 28.43
C SER A 575 -7.22 14.01 29.43
N SER A 576 -8.36 14.55 29.00
CA SER A 576 -9.32 15.27 29.86
C SER A 576 -10.68 15.33 29.18
N GLU A 577 -11.75 15.04 29.92
CA GLU A 577 -13.15 15.17 29.44
C GLU A 577 -13.45 16.57 28.89
N SER A 578 -12.77 17.61 29.40
CA SER A 578 -12.96 18.99 28.94
C SER A 578 -12.54 19.24 27.48
N LEU A 579 -11.76 18.32 26.89
CA LEU A 579 -11.32 18.41 25.49
C LEU A 579 -12.33 17.79 24.51
N ILE A 580 -13.22 16.95 25.03
CA ILE A 580 -14.24 16.28 24.23
C ILE A 580 -15.31 17.31 23.84
N PRO A 581 -15.81 17.30 22.58
CA PRO A 581 -16.85 18.21 22.16
C PRO A 581 -18.10 18.13 23.06
N GLN A 582 -18.71 19.29 23.33
CA GLN A 582 -19.95 19.33 24.12
C GLN A 582 -21.04 18.44 23.51
N GLY A 583 -21.71 17.68 24.37
CA GLY A 583 -22.77 16.74 23.97
C GLY A 583 -22.30 15.32 23.68
N PHE A 584 -21.01 15.02 23.88
CA PHE A 584 -20.46 13.67 23.81
C PHE A 584 -19.81 13.28 25.15
N THR A 585 -20.03 12.04 25.56
CA THR A 585 -19.12 11.30 26.44
C THR A 585 -17.92 10.79 25.63
N GLU A 586 -16.85 10.35 26.31
CA GLU A 586 -15.67 9.77 25.64
C GLU A 586 -16.03 8.55 24.77
N GLN A 587 -16.87 7.66 25.30
CA GLN A 587 -17.33 6.48 24.57
C GLN A 587 -18.19 6.84 23.35
N GLU A 588 -19.08 7.83 23.46
CA GLU A 588 -19.87 8.28 22.30
C GLU A 588 -18.99 8.96 21.25
N PHE A 589 -17.93 9.65 21.66
CA PHE A 589 -17.01 10.29 20.74
C PHE A 589 -16.08 9.28 20.05
N ASP A 590 -15.63 8.25 20.75
CA ASP A 590 -14.91 7.10 20.18
C ASP A 590 -15.73 6.42 19.07
N LEU A 591 -16.97 6.03 19.38
CA LEU A 591 -17.91 5.46 18.40
C LEU A 591 -18.17 6.39 17.22
N TYR A 592 -18.23 7.70 17.46
CA TYR A 592 -18.36 8.70 16.40
C TYR A 592 -17.13 8.73 15.48
N LEU A 593 -15.92 8.67 16.04
CA LEU A 593 -14.68 8.66 15.25
C LEU A 593 -14.49 7.34 14.51
N GLU A 594 -14.85 6.21 15.11
CA GLU A 594 -14.85 4.90 14.45
C GLU A 594 -15.83 4.90 13.26
N ALA A 595 -17.07 5.34 13.47
CA ALA A 595 -18.07 5.45 12.39
C ALA A 595 -17.61 6.42 11.29
N ARG A 596 -16.90 7.48 11.65
CA ARG A 596 -16.29 8.41 10.70
C ARG A 596 -15.15 7.77 9.91
N ARG A 597 -14.30 6.96 10.55
CA ARG A 597 -13.26 6.18 9.88
C ARG A 597 -13.86 5.24 8.85
N GLU A 598 -14.89 4.48 9.22
CA GLU A 598 -15.61 3.60 8.29
C GLU A 598 -16.20 4.38 7.12
N ALA A 599 -16.72 5.57 7.39
CA ALA A 599 -17.18 6.45 6.32
C ALA A 599 -16.05 6.89 5.38
N ALA A 600 -14.86 7.18 5.91
CA ALA A 600 -13.69 7.53 5.10
C ALA A 600 -13.21 6.35 4.23
N LEU A 601 -13.19 5.13 4.78
CA LEU A 601 -12.87 3.91 4.02
C LEU A 601 -13.85 3.68 2.86
N GLN A 602 -15.12 4.01 3.09
CA GLN A 602 -16.19 3.92 2.08
C GLN A 602 -16.27 5.16 1.16
N SER A 603 -15.32 6.09 1.23
CA SER A 603 -15.33 7.35 0.45
C SER A 603 -16.60 8.21 0.63
N ARG A 604 -17.18 8.19 1.83
CA ARG A 604 -18.43 8.90 2.19
C ARG A 604 -18.19 10.26 2.85
N ILE A 605 -16.93 10.64 3.11
CA ILE A 605 -16.59 11.97 3.63
C ILE A 605 -16.68 12.98 2.50
N VAL A 606 -17.50 14.01 2.66
CA VAL A 606 -17.61 15.09 1.66
C VAL A 606 -16.34 15.93 1.70
N ASP A 607 -15.54 15.80 0.65
CA ASP A 607 -14.26 16.48 0.50
C ASP A 607 -14.03 16.83 -0.98
N PRO A 608 -14.56 17.97 -1.45
CA PRO A 608 -14.59 18.23 -2.88
C PRO A 608 -13.20 18.37 -3.50
N ASP A 609 -13.08 17.93 -4.76
CA ASP A 609 -11.84 18.07 -5.53
C ASP A 609 -11.58 19.56 -5.85
N ASP A 610 -12.63 20.31 -6.20
CA ASP A 610 -12.61 21.77 -6.36
C ASP A 610 -13.72 22.41 -5.52
N LEU A 611 -13.34 23.05 -4.42
CA LEU A 611 -14.27 23.71 -3.51
C LEU A 611 -15.03 24.86 -4.19
N LYS A 612 -14.36 25.61 -5.08
CA LYS A 612 -15.00 26.73 -5.78
C LYS A 612 -16.05 26.20 -6.74
N GLU A 613 -15.76 25.16 -7.50
CA GLU A 613 -16.74 24.54 -8.41
C GLU A 613 -17.90 23.92 -7.64
N ALA A 614 -17.62 23.12 -6.61
CA ALA A 614 -18.65 22.46 -5.79
C ALA A 614 -19.60 23.47 -5.12
N CYS A 615 -19.07 24.58 -4.60
CA CYS A 615 -19.86 25.60 -3.89
C CYS A 615 -20.38 26.73 -4.79
N PHE A 616 -20.16 26.69 -6.10
CA PHE A 616 -20.62 27.74 -7.01
C PHE A 616 -22.12 27.61 -7.35
N GLU A 617 -22.96 28.08 -6.42
CA GLU A 617 -24.43 28.02 -6.50
C GLU A 617 -24.93 26.62 -6.89
N PRO A 618 -24.68 25.60 -6.03
CA PRO A 618 -25.08 24.23 -6.30
C PRO A 618 -26.62 24.10 -6.38
N ALA A 619 -27.09 23.14 -7.18
CA ALA A 619 -28.49 22.73 -7.20
C ALA A 619 -28.81 21.96 -5.92
N VAL A 620 -29.22 22.66 -4.86
CA VAL A 620 -29.60 22.03 -3.59
C VAL A 620 -31.09 21.68 -3.65
N PRO A 621 -31.48 20.40 -3.54
CA PRO A 621 -32.88 19.99 -3.46
C PRO A 621 -33.56 20.69 -2.29
N GLN A 622 -34.81 21.13 -2.47
CA GLN A 622 -35.58 21.81 -1.43
C GLN A 622 -36.88 21.07 -1.17
N ARG A 623 -37.41 21.21 0.05
CA ARG A 623 -38.79 20.80 0.36
C ARG A 623 -39.78 21.73 -0.33
N GLN A 624 -41.00 21.25 -0.55
CA GLN A 624 -42.07 22.05 -1.15
C GLN A 624 -42.31 23.33 -0.33
N HIS A 625 -42.47 24.46 -1.02
CA HIS A 625 -42.74 25.74 -0.37
C HIS A 625 -43.38 26.72 -1.36
N ILE A 626 -44.43 27.42 -0.94
CA ILE A 626 -45.17 28.35 -1.80
C ILE A 626 -44.32 29.52 -2.30
N ARG A 627 -43.21 29.86 -1.64
CA ARG A 627 -42.25 30.90 -2.08
C ARG A 627 -41.01 30.33 -2.76
N TYR A 628 -41.00 29.05 -3.09
CA TYR A 628 -39.89 28.45 -3.81
C TYR A 628 -39.66 29.20 -5.12
N LYS A 629 -38.42 29.33 -5.53
CA LYS A 629 -38.09 29.82 -6.86
C LYS A 629 -36.85 29.10 -7.31
N TYR A 630 -36.97 28.37 -8.42
CA TYR A 630 -35.87 27.71 -9.04
C TYR A 630 -34.81 28.75 -9.40
N LYS A 631 -33.58 28.46 -8.98
CA LYS A 631 -32.40 29.25 -9.33
C LYS A 631 -31.54 28.36 -10.19
N GLU A 632 -31.37 28.74 -11.46
CA GLU A 632 -30.51 28.00 -12.37
C GLU A 632 -29.07 27.98 -11.81
N PRO A 633 -28.49 26.78 -11.61
CA PRO A 633 -27.12 26.67 -11.14
C PRO A 633 -26.16 27.36 -12.11
N LYS A 634 -25.33 28.29 -11.62
CA LYS A 634 -24.38 29.00 -12.49
C LYS A 634 -23.34 28.08 -13.14
N ALA A 635 -23.13 26.87 -12.62
CA ALA A 635 -22.34 25.82 -13.28
C ALA A 635 -22.91 25.44 -14.66
N ILE A 636 -24.23 25.34 -14.80
CA ILE A 636 -24.93 25.04 -16.07
C ILE A 636 -24.73 26.20 -17.05
N LEU A 637 -24.90 27.45 -16.58
CA LEU A 637 -24.63 28.65 -17.36
C LEU A 637 -23.19 28.72 -17.91
N ARG A 638 -22.20 28.23 -17.16
CA ARG A 638 -20.79 28.14 -17.62
C ARG A 638 -20.56 27.01 -18.63
N LYS A 639 -21.11 25.82 -18.39
CA LYS A 639 -21.02 24.67 -19.34
C LYS A 639 -21.59 25.05 -20.71
N ARG A 640 -22.72 25.77 -20.73
CA ARG A 640 -23.34 26.32 -21.95
C ARG A 640 -22.41 27.25 -22.75
N ARG A 641 -21.56 28.03 -22.07
CA ARG A 641 -20.58 28.92 -22.74
C ARG A 641 -19.39 28.16 -23.35
N ARG A 642 -18.92 27.09 -22.69
CA ARG A 642 -17.77 26.29 -23.16
C ARG A 642 -18.13 25.33 -24.31
N ARG A 643 -19.32 24.71 -24.29
CA ARG A 643 -19.73 23.68 -25.27
C ARG A 643 -20.18 24.19 -26.63
N ARG A 644 -20.28 25.51 -26.84
CA ARG A 644 -20.44 26.10 -28.20
C ARG A 644 -19.30 25.73 -29.17
N GLN A 645 -18.30 24.94 -28.74
CA GLN A 645 -17.07 24.61 -29.48
C GLN A 645 -16.83 23.11 -29.75
N THR A 646 -17.73 22.19 -29.35
CA THR A 646 -17.53 20.73 -29.53
C THR A 646 -18.50 20.13 -30.55
N ALA A 647 -18.00 19.26 -31.45
CA ALA A 647 -18.73 18.72 -32.60
C ALA A 647 -19.81 17.65 -32.29
N ASP A 648 -19.79 17.04 -31.09
CA ASP A 648 -20.70 15.94 -30.69
C ASP A 648 -21.84 16.37 -29.75
N ALA A 649 -22.14 17.68 -29.63
CA ALA A 649 -23.20 18.17 -28.74
C ALA A 649 -24.59 18.05 -29.39
N CYS A 650 -25.57 17.47 -28.68
CA CYS A 650 -26.98 17.49 -29.08
C CYS A 650 -27.43 18.94 -29.30
N VAL A 651 -27.99 19.25 -30.47
CA VAL A 651 -28.49 20.61 -30.80
C VAL A 651 -29.98 20.67 -30.42
N PRO A 652 -30.37 21.42 -29.37
CA PRO A 652 -31.77 21.49 -28.97
C PRO A 652 -32.61 22.14 -30.07
N SER A 653 -33.62 21.42 -30.57
CA SER A 653 -34.57 21.95 -31.54
C SER A 653 -35.99 21.77 -31.01
N ASP A 654 -36.79 22.83 -31.09
CA ASP A 654 -38.24 22.85 -30.81
C ASP A 654 -39.09 22.72 -32.09
N SER A 655 -38.45 22.74 -33.26
CA SER A 655 -39.09 22.77 -34.59
C SER A 655 -39.10 21.42 -35.30
N THR A 656 -38.98 20.31 -34.56
CA THR A 656 -39.05 18.97 -35.15
C THR A 656 -40.47 18.60 -35.57
N ASP A 657 -40.58 17.64 -36.50
CA ASP A 657 -41.87 17.08 -36.93
C ASP A 657 -42.64 16.50 -35.74
N PHE A 658 -41.94 15.87 -34.79
CA PHE A 658 -42.50 15.41 -33.52
C PHE A 658 -43.10 16.57 -32.71
N CYS A 659 -42.33 17.63 -32.48
CA CYS A 659 -42.80 18.77 -31.68
C CYS A 659 -44.02 19.48 -32.29
N THR A 660 -44.03 19.61 -33.62
CA THR A 660 -45.14 20.24 -34.36
C THR A 660 -46.40 19.36 -34.35
N SER A 661 -46.25 18.06 -34.62
CA SER A 661 -47.38 17.12 -34.68
C SER A 661 -48.00 16.84 -33.30
N THR A 662 -47.20 16.87 -32.23
CA THR A 662 -47.67 16.61 -30.86
C THR A 662 -48.25 17.81 -30.14
N LEU A 663 -48.17 19.03 -30.69
CA LEU A 663 -48.57 20.26 -29.99
C LEU A 663 -50.02 20.21 -29.45
N LYS A 664 -50.98 19.75 -30.26
CA LYS A 664 -52.38 19.63 -29.84
C LYS A 664 -52.57 18.62 -28.71
N HIS A 665 -51.81 17.52 -28.75
CA HIS A 665 -51.85 16.51 -27.69
C HIS A 665 -51.27 17.08 -26.39
N ARG A 666 -50.13 17.78 -26.45
CA ARG A 666 -49.50 18.42 -25.28
C ARG A 666 -50.35 19.54 -24.69
N GLN A 667 -51.05 20.33 -25.53
CA GLN A 667 -51.99 21.34 -25.07
C GLN A 667 -53.17 20.73 -24.31
N ALA A 668 -53.73 19.62 -24.81
CA ALA A 668 -54.82 18.93 -24.12
C ALA A 668 -54.41 18.46 -22.71
N VAL A 669 -53.16 18.00 -22.53
CA VAL A 669 -52.63 17.63 -21.20
C VAL A 669 -52.60 18.81 -20.25
N VAL A 670 -52.15 19.97 -20.72
CA VAL A 670 -52.09 21.20 -19.92
C VAL A 670 -53.47 21.69 -19.55
N ASP A 671 -54.41 21.71 -20.50
CA ASP A 671 -55.78 22.18 -20.28
C ASP A 671 -56.51 21.29 -19.27
N GLU A 672 -56.31 19.97 -19.34
CA GLU A 672 -56.88 19.00 -18.41
C GLU A 672 -56.32 19.19 -16.99
N LEU A 673 -55.00 19.28 -16.85
CA LEU A 673 -54.34 19.50 -15.56
C LEU A 673 -54.72 20.85 -14.95
N TRP A 674 -54.76 21.91 -15.75
CA TRP A 674 -55.15 23.24 -15.28
C TRP A 674 -56.59 23.23 -14.76
N THR A 675 -57.50 22.62 -15.51
CA THR A 675 -58.90 22.46 -15.09
C THR A 675 -59.01 21.71 -13.77
N LEU A 676 -58.25 20.62 -13.60
CA LEU A 676 -58.21 19.84 -12.38
C LEU A 676 -57.67 20.67 -11.19
N MET A 677 -56.55 21.35 -11.38
CA MET A 677 -55.88 22.15 -10.35
C MET A 677 -56.74 23.35 -9.90
N SER A 678 -57.29 24.12 -10.84
CA SER A 678 -58.10 25.30 -10.56
C SER A 678 -59.46 24.93 -9.95
N LYS A 679 -60.12 23.86 -10.44
CA LYS A 679 -61.42 23.41 -9.90
C LYS A 679 -61.31 22.91 -8.47
N ASN A 680 -60.22 22.24 -8.12
CA ASN A 680 -60.00 21.66 -6.80
C ASN A 680 -59.22 22.59 -5.84
N LYS A 681 -58.97 23.85 -6.23
CA LYS A 681 -58.26 24.87 -5.43
C LYS A 681 -56.86 24.42 -4.93
N HIS A 682 -56.13 23.66 -5.75
CA HIS A 682 -54.77 23.20 -5.42
C HIS A 682 -53.66 24.17 -5.85
N ILE A 683 -54.00 25.46 -5.97
CA ILE A 683 -53.08 26.53 -6.37
C ILE A 683 -52.78 27.36 -5.13
N TYR A 684 -51.56 27.22 -4.61
CA TYR A 684 -51.15 27.81 -3.34
C TYR A 684 -50.14 28.94 -3.49
N HIS A 685 -49.60 29.14 -4.71
CA HIS A 685 -48.67 30.22 -5.04
C HIS A 685 -49.40 31.41 -5.65
N GLU A 686 -48.97 32.62 -5.29
CA GLU A 686 -49.49 33.87 -5.85
C GLU A 686 -48.39 34.63 -6.61
N PRO A 687 -48.68 35.16 -7.82
CA PRO A 687 -49.98 35.11 -8.50
C PRO A 687 -50.27 33.77 -9.21
N GLU A 688 -51.54 33.40 -9.34
CA GLU A 688 -51.99 32.16 -10.00
C GLU A 688 -51.48 32.04 -11.45
N SER A 689 -51.31 33.17 -12.15
CA SER A 689 -50.75 33.20 -13.51
C SER A 689 -49.33 32.64 -13.60
N GLU A 690 -48.51 32.77 -12.55
CA GLU A 690 -47.17 32.17 -12.53
C GLU A 690 -47.23 30.64 -12.48
N VAL A 691 -48.25 30.07 -11.81
CA VAL A 691 -48.48 28.62 -11.77
C VAL A 691 -48.95 28.11 -13.13
N GLU A 692 -49.81 28.86 -13.81
CA GLU A 692 -50.25 28.53 -15.18
C GLU A 692 -49.07 28.54 -16.16
N ASP A 693 -48.21 29.54 -16.06
CA ASP A 693 -47.01 29.66 -16.87
C ASP A 693 -46.00 28.54 -16.59
N ALA A 694 -45.84 28.13 -15.32
CA ALA A 694 -45.00 26.99 -14.95
C ALA A 694 -45.57 25.66 -15.49
N LEU A 695 -46.89 25.46 -15.45
CA LEU A 695 -47.53 24.27 -16.01
C LEU A 695 -47.32 24.19 -17.53
N LYS A 696 -47.58 25.29 -18.24
CA LYS A 696 -47.34 25.41 -19.68
C LYS A 696 -45.86 25.21 -20.01
N GLY A 697 -44.96 25.91 -19.33
CA GLY A 697 -43.52 25.81 -19.55
C GLY A 697 -42.96 24.42 -19.31
N CYS A 698 -43.54 23.66 -18.37
CA CYS A 698 -43.12 22.30 -18.06
C CYS A 698 -43.61 21.28 -19.11
N LEU A 699 -44.91 21.29 -19.44
CA LEU A 699 -45.55 20.20 -20.20
C LEU A 699 -45.88 20.56 -21.66
N LEU A 700 -46.03 21.85 -22.00
CA LEU A 700 -46.30 22.32 -23.37
C LEU A 700 -45.02 22.63 -24.15
N ALA A 701 -43.87 22.82 -23.50
CA ALA A 701 -42.61 23.01 -24.20
C ALA A 701 -42.15 21.69 -24.87
N CYS A 702 -41.45 21.78 -26.01
CA CYS A 702 -40.88 20.63 -26.73
C CYS A 702 -39.41 20.85 -27.04
N GLY A 703 -38.58 19.82 -26.95
CA GLY A 703 -37.20 19.90 -27.44
C GLY A 703 -36.43 18.60 -27.35
N THR A 704 -35.52 18.37 -28.29
CA THR A 704 -34.86 17.08 -28.59
C THR A 704 -33.59 16.75 -27.78
N CYS A 705 -33.41 17.31 -26.58
CA CYS A 705 -32.21 17.05 -25.78
C CYS A 705 -32.50 17.07 -24.28
N LEU A 706 -31.75 16.29 -23.50
CA LEU A 706 -31.69 16.34 -22.03
C LEU A 706 -30.82 17.50 -21.49
N GLU A 707 -30.41 18.43 -22.36
CA GLU A 707 -29.56 19.56 -22.05
C GLU A 707 -29.82 20.76 -22.98
N GLY A 708 -29.39 21.95 -22.57
CA GLY A 708 -29.53 23.20 -23.35
C GLY A 708 -30.80 24.00 -23.03
N ALA A 709 -30.90 25.19 -23.62
CA ALA A 709 -31.81 26.25 -23.16
C ALA A 709 -33.29 25.86 -23.07
N ILE A 710 -33.75 24.95 -23.95
CA ILE A 710 -35.14 24.47 -23.95
C ILE A 710 -35.38 23.55 -22.75
N TYR A 711 -34.50 22.56 -22.53
CA TYR A 711 -34.60 21.63 -21.41
C TYR A 711 -34.33 22.32 -20.06
N GLU A 712 -33.39 23.27 -20.01
CA GLU A 712 -33.11 24.09 -18.83
C GLU A 712 -34.34 24.90 -18.38
N LYS A 713 -35.06 25.53 -19.32
CA LYS A 713 -36.31 26.23 -19.03
C LYS A 713 -37.43 25.27 -18.60
N LYS A 714 -37.54 24.11 -19.23
CA LYS A 714 -38.47 23.07 -18.78
C LYS A 714 -38.19 22.66 -17.35
N LEU A 715 -36.92 22.44 -17.00
CA LEU A 715 -36.50 22.09 -15.64
C LEU A 715 -36.89 23.17 -14.63
N GLU A 716 -36.67 24.45 -14.95
CA GLU A 716 -37.11 25.58 -14.13
C GLU A 716 -38.62 25.56 -13.89
N HIS A 717 -39.41 25.47 -14.96
CA HIS A 717 -40.86 25.49 -14.88
C HIS A 717 -41.42 24.26 -14.15
N CYS A 718 -40.92 23.06 -14.46
CA CYS A 718 -41.34 21.83 -13.77
C CYS A 718 -40.96 21.86 -12.29
N SER A 719 -39.77 22.36 -11.94
CA SER A 719 -39.33 22.47 -10.54
C SER A 719 -40.20 23.46 -9.77
N ASN A 720 -40.44 24.65 -10.32
CA ASN A 720 -41.34 25.63 -9.69
C ASN A 720 -42.74 25.04 -9.47
N LEU A 721 -43.30 24.37 -10.48
CA LEU A 721 -44.63 23.76 -10.40
C LEU A 721 -44.74 22.76 -9.23
N ILE A 722 -43.83 21.80 -9.11
CA ILE A 722 -43.92 20.77 -8.06
C ILE A 722 -43.69 21.34 -6.65
N HIS A 723 -42.97 22.45 -6.50
CA HIS A 723 -42.74 23.07 -5.20
C HIS A 723 -43.87 24.03 -4.80
N TRP A 724 -44.56 24.63 -5.78
CA TRP A 724 -45.73 25.51 -5.58
C TRP A 724 -47.03 24.75 -5.35
N MET A 725 -47.01 23.43 -5.52
CA MET A 725 -48.08 22.51 -5.21
C MET A 725 -47.76 21.71 -3.94
N PRO A 726 -47.80 22.31 -2.72
CA PRO A 726 -47.51 21.61 -1.48
C PRO A 726 -48.57 20.55 -1.20
N PHE A 727 -48.28 19.32 -1.59
CA PHE A 727 -49.10 18.15 -1.33
C PHE A 727 -48.40 17.29 -0.29
N ASP A 728 -49.16 16.65 0.58
CA ASP A 728 -48.59 15.65 1.46
C ASP A 728 -48.03 14.49 0.63
N LEU A 729 -46.72 14.26 0.73
CA LEU A 729 -46.06 13.14 0.06
C LEU A 729 -46.27 11.81 0.78
N MET A 730 -46.95 11.84 1.95
CA MET A 730 -47.34 10.70 2.78
C MET A 730 -46.14 9.81 3.18
N ASN A 731 -44.95 10.41 3.29
CA ASN A 731 -43.70 9.76 3.67
C ASN A 731 -42.96 10.47 4.81
N ASP A 732 -43.68 11.27 5.60
CA ASP A 732 -43.19 11.97 6.78
C ASP A 732 -43.02 11.06 8.01
N GLN A 733 -43.52 9.82 7.94
CA GLN A 733 -43.29 8.79 8.95
C GLN A 733 -41.94 8.09 8.76
N LYS A 734 -41.29 7.77 9.89
CA LYS A 734 -39.99 7.10 9.92
C LYS A 734 -40.02 5.73 9.23
N ASP A 735 -38.99 5.43 8.45
CA ASP A 735 -38.70 4.12 7.81
C ASP A 735 -39.73 3.66 6.74
N MET A 736 -40.62 4.56 6.30
CA MET A 736 -41.70 4.26 5.36
C MET A 736 -41.33 4.45 3.88
N THR A 737 -40.28 5.20 3.56
CA THR A 737 -39.96 5.61 2.18
C THR A 737 -39.32 4.50 1.34
N ASN A 738 -39.93 4.20 0.19
CA ASN A 738 -39.47 3.22 -0.78
C ASN A 738 -39.37 3.80 -2.20
N PHE A 739 -38.29 3.43 -2.91
CA PHE A 739 -37.97 3.76 -4.29
C PHE A 739 -37.86 2.48 -5.12
N PHE A 740 -38.21 2.56 -6.40
CA PHE A 740 -38.09 1.45 -7.35
C PHE A 740 -37.89 2.00 -8.76
N ALA A 741 -37.32 1.21 -9.66
CA ALA A 741 -37.22 1.59 -11.06
C ALA A 741 -38.60 1.53 -11.73
N ARG A 742 -39.03 2.67 -12.30
CA ARG A 742 -40.41 2.89 -12.77
C ARG A 742 -40.95 1.86 -13.74
N ASP A 743 -40.11 1.31 -14.59
CA ASP A 743 -40.50 0.40 -15.67
C ASP A 743 -40.42 -1.08 -15.25
N ASN A 744 -40.11 -1.35 -13.98
CA ASN A 744 -40.03 -2.70 -13.44
C ASN A 744 -41.20 -3.00 -12.49
N LEU A 745 -42.14 -3.80 -13.00
CA LEU A 745 -43.33 -4.24 -12.27
C LEU A 745 -42.99 -5.14 -11.06
N ASP A 746 -41.90 -5.89 -11.13
CA ASP A 746 -41.49 -6.80 -10.07
C ASP A 746 -40.97 -6.02 -8.85
N THR A 747 -40.12 -5.00 -9.08
CA THR A 747 -39.63 -4.14 -8.00
C THR A 747 -40.71 -3.19 -7.48
N PHE A 748 -41.65 -2.77 -8.33
CA PHE A 748 -42.85 -2.04 -7.91
C PHE A 748 -43.66 -2.83 -6.88
N ALA A 749 -44.03 -4.08 -7.17
CA ALA A 749 -44.83 -4.90 -6.24
C ALA A 749 -44.12 -5.06 -4.88
N LEU A 750 -42.80 -5.21 -4.90
CA LEU A 750 -41.97 -5.30 -3.70
C LEU A 750 -41.93 -3.99 -2.90
N ALA A 751 -41.80 -2.85 -3.58
CA ALA A 751 -41.68 -1.53 -2.96
C ALA A 751 -43.02 -0.97 -2.44
N CYS A 752 -44.12 -1.28 -3.11
CA CYS A 752 -45.38 -0.55 -2.98
C CYS A 752 -46.57 -1.35 -2.43
N GLU A 753 -46.62 -2.69 -2.45
CA GLU A 753 -47.81 -3.46 -2.03
C GLU A 753 -47.78 -3.92 -0.56
N GLY A 754 -46.66 -3.76 0.14
CA GLY A 754 -46.48 -4.15 1.55
C GLY A 754 -46.79 -3.04 2.57
N SER A 755 -46.03 -3.01 3.67
CA SER A 755 -46.05 -1.96 4.72
C SER A 755 -45.22 -0.73 4.36
N GLY A 756 -44.85 -0.58 3.08
CA GLY A 756 -44.00 0.51 2.59
C GLY A 756 -44.82 1.54 1.83
N HIS A 757 -44.42 2.80 1.94
CA HIS A 757 -44.95 3.90 1.13
C HIS A 757 -43.99 4.18 -0.04
N CYS A 758 -44.51 4.27 -1.24
CA CYS A 758 -43.74 4.60 -2.43
C CYS A 758 -44.35 5.82 -3.12
N LEU A 759 -43.54 6.50 -3.93
CA LEU A 759 -43.91 7.77 -4.56
C LEU A 759 -45.24 7.72 -5.33
N LEU A 760 -45.60 6.57 -5.91
CA LEU A 760 -46.86 6.39 -6.64
C LEU A 760 -48.11 6.70 -5.80
N ARG A 761 -48.05 6.43 -4.49
CA ARG A 761 -49.16 6.68 -3.57
C ARG A 761 -49.29 8.15 -3.21
N ALA A 762 -48.29 8.99 -3.47
CA ALA A 762 -48.37 10.41 -3.15
C ALA A 762 -49.41 11.11 -4.05
N PRO A 763 -50.29 11.98 -3.52
CA PRO A 763 -51.36 12.61 -4.29
C PRO A 763 -50.83 13.44 -5.47
N ILE A 764 -49.73 14.18 -5.26
CA ILE A 764 -49.08 14.94 -6.34
C ILE A 764 -48.60 14.04 -7.49
N PHE A 765 -48.18 12.81 -7.19
CA PHE A 765 -47.73 11.87 -8.20
C PHE A 765 -48.92 11.36 -9.02
N SER A 766 -50.03 11.01 -8.36
CA SER A 766 -51.26 10.59 -9.04
C SER A 766 -51.79 11.64 -10.03
N ILE A 767 -51.56 12.93 -9.75
CA ILE A 767 -51.95 14.04 -10.60
C ILE A 767 -50.96 14.23 -11.77
N LEU A 768 -49.66 14.30 -11.50
CA LEU A 768 -48.68 14.75 -12.51
C LEU A 768 -48.04 13.62 -13.32
N ALA A 769 -47.89 12.42 -12.75
CA ALA A 769 -47.18 11.33 -13.41
C ALA A 769 -47.94 10.71 -14.61
N PRO A 770 -49.28 10.54 -14.59
CA PRO A 770 -50.02 10.07 -15.76
C PRO A 770 -49.81 10.98 -16.97
N SER A 771 -49.78 12.29 -16.75
CA SER A 771 -49.64 13.31 -17.79
C SER A 771 -48.33 13.20 -18.57
N VAL A 772 -47.23 12.83 -17.90
CA VAL A 772 -45.91 12.68 -18.53
C VAL A 772 -45.63 11.28 -19.07
N LYS A 773 -46.52 10.31 -18.81
CA LYS A 773 -46.49 8.95 -19.39
C LYS A 773 -47.53 8.75 -20.50
N LEU A 774 -48.19 9.83 -20.93
CA LEU A 774 -49.19 9.78 -21.98
C LEU A 774 -48.60 9.30 -23.29
N ARG A 775 -49.34 8.42 -23.95
CA ARG A 775 -49.04 7.91 -25.28
C ARG A 775 -50.00 8.49 -26.28
N TYR A 776 -49.51 8.78 -27.48
CA TYR A 776 -50.31 9.26 -28.57
C TYR A 776 -50.12 8.38 -29.80
N ARG A 777 -51.07 8.47 -30.73
CA ARG A 777 -50.99 7.79 -32.02
C ARG A 777 -50.76 8.84 -33.10
N PRO A 778 -49.55 8.94 -33.68
CA PRO A 778 -49.23 9.97 -34.67
C PRO A 778 -50.11 9.91 -35.92
N ASP A 779 -50.50 8.70 -36.33
CA ASP A 779 -51.42 8.45 -37.45
C ASP A 779 -52.56 7.53 -36.96
N PRO A 780 -53.80 8.02 -36.83
CA PRO A 780 -54.96 7.23 -36.40
C PRO A 780 -55.20 5.97 -37.24
N ALA A 781 -54.73 5.96 -38.50
CA ALA A 781 -54.85 4.84 -39.44
C ALA A 781 -53.73 3.78 -39.31
N ARG A 782 -52.68 4.04 -38.52
CA ARG A 782 -51.58 3.09 -38.25
C ARG A 782 -51.64 2.58 -36.82
N SER A 783 -51.07 1.38 -36.58
CA SER A 783 -51.06 0.77 -35.25
C SER A 783 -49.97 1.32 -34.31
N VAL A 784 -49.08 2.19 -34.80
CA VAL A 784 -47.92 2.69 -34.04
C VAL A 784 -48.38 3.67 -32.96
N ILE A 785 -47.89 3.46 -31.74
CA ILE A 785 -48.16 4.28 -30.56
C ILE A 785 -46.80 4.78 -30.06
N GLU A 786 -46.69 6.09 -29.81
CA GLU A 786 -45.46 6.75 -29.38
C GLU A 786 -45.68 7.47 -28.04
N ASP A 787 -44.63 7.60 -27.24
CA ASP A 787 -44.67 8.34 -25.97
C ASP A 787 -44.61 9.86 -26.24
N LEU A 788 -45.50 10.62 -25.60
CA LEU A 788 -45.59 12.08 -25.80
C LEU A 788 -44.37 12.83 -25.23
N TYR A 789 -43.69 12.22 -24.25
CA TYR A 789 -42.50 12.75 -23.57
C TYR A 789 -41.35 11.73 -23.59
N SER A 790 -40.97 11.25 -24.78
CA SER A 790 -39.87 10.29 -24.92
C SER A 790 -38.51 10.91 -24.59
N SER A 791 -37.54 10.10 -24.17
CA SER A 791 -36.19 10.57 -23.85
C SER A 791 -35.42 11.14 -25.05
N GLU A 792 -35.81 10.75 -26.27
CA GLU A 792 -35.13 11.12 -27.52
C GLU A 792 -35.74 12.37 -28.16
N GLU A 793 -37.07 12.46 -28.24
CA GLU A 793 -37.77 13.52 -28.99
C GLU A 793 -38.27 14.65 -28.08
N ASN A 794 -38.65 14.35 -26.84
CA ASN A 794 -39.25 15.34 -25.93
C ASN A 794 -39.07 14.97 -24.44
N PRO A 795 -37.84 14.89 -23.92
CA PRO A 795 -37.60 14.52 -22.53
C PRO A 795 -38.30 15.47 -21.55
N SER A 796 -38.83 14.88 -20.46
CA SER A 796 -39.46 15.60 -19.35
C SER A 796 -38.70 15.36 -18.04
N PRO A 797 -38.31 16.42 -17.30
CA PRO A 797 -37.63 16.28 -16.01
C PRO A 797 -38.59 15.99 -14.85
N MET A 798 -39.91 16.12 -15.06
CA MET A 798 -40.95 16.05 -14.01
C MET A 798 -40.79 14.84 -13.10
N LEU A 799 -40.63 13.67 -13.71
CA LEU A 799 -40.54 12.41 -13.01
C LEU A 799 -39.28 12.37 -12.11
N SER A 800 -38.11 12.72 -12.62
CA SER A 800 -36.88 12.75 -11.82
C SER A 800 -36.95 13.77 -10.68
N LEU A 801 -37.56 14.93 -10.92
CA LEU A 801 -37.77 15.97 -9.91
C LEU A 801 -38.73 15.51 -8.78
N LEU A 802 -39.79 14.76 -9.12
CA LEU A 802 -40.69 14.19 -8.12
C LEU A 802 -39.99 13.14 -7.24
N GLU A 803 -39.07 12.35 -7.80
CA GLU A 803 -38.26 11.40 -7.03
C GLU A 803 -37.26 12.09 -6.10
N GLU A 804 -36.61 13.15 -6.57
CA GLU A 804 -35.72 13.99 -5.77
C GLU A 804 -36.51 14.67 -4.62
N LEU A 805 -37.70 15.21 -4.91
CA LEU A 805 -38.59 15.80 -3.92
C LEU A 805 -39.08 14.76 -2.90
N TYR A 806 -39.40 13.56 -3.33
CA TYR A 806 -39.77 12.46 -2.43
C TYR A 806 -38.61 12.09 -1.48
N ALA A 807 -37.38 12.10 -2.00
CA ALA A 807 -36.19 11.79 -1.22
C ALA A 807 -35.86 12.84 -0.15
N ILE A 808 -36.07 14.14 -0.41
CA ILE A 808 -35.78 15.21 0.56
C ILE A 808 -36.81 15.30 1.70
N HIS A 809 -37.96 14.65 1.54
CA HIS A 809 -38.99 14.50 2.58
C HIS A 809 -38.88 13.18 3.38
N ALA A 810 -38.01 12.26 2.97
CA ALA A 810 -37.86 10.97 3.64
C ALA A 810 -37.26 11.10 5.05
N ILE A 811 -37.70 10.25 5.98
CA ILE A 811 -37.21 10.20 7.36
C ILE A 811 -36.81 8.76 7.75
N GLY A 812 -35.65 8.61 8.39
CA GLY A 812 -35.12 7.32 8.85
C GLY A 812 -34.49 6.48 7.73
N VAL A 813 -34.84 5.20 7.67
CA VAL A 813 -34.33 4.24 6.69
C VAL A 813 -35.09 4.35 5.38
N THR A 814 -34.37 4.70 4.32
CA THR A 814 -34.92 4.78 2.97
C THR A 814 -34.56 3.53 2.18
N LYS A 815 -35.51 2.95 1.45
CA LYS A 815 -35.35 1.65 0.76
C LYS A 815 -35.39 1.83 -0.75
N PHE A 816 -34.43 1.29 -1.48
CA PHE A 816 -34.37 1.24 -2.94
C PHE A 816 -34.48 -0.21 -3.39
N TRP A 817 -35.41 -0.50 -4.29
CA TRP A 817 -35.66 -1.83 -4.83
C TRP A 817 -35.22 -1.86 -6.29
N VAL A 818 -34.20 -2.66 -6.57
CA VAL A 818 -33.58 -2.74 -7.90
C VAL A 818 -33.35 -4.17 -8.34
N LYS A 819 -33.38 -4.39 -9.65
CA LYS A 819 -32.98 -5.65 -10.27
C LYS A 819 -31.48 -5.68 -10.56
N ASP A 820 -30.94 -4.61 -11.11
CA ASP A 820 -29.57 -4.52 -11.61
C ASP A 820 -28.98 -3.09 -11.52
N GLU A 821 -27.75 -2.93 -11.99
CA GLU A 821 -26.99 -1.67 -11.97
C GLU A 821 -27.60 -0.56 -12.84
N LYS A 822 -28.40 -0.91 -13.87
CA LYS A 822 -29.08 0.08 -14.72
C LYS A 822 -30.22 0.73 -13.96
N GLU A 823 -30.95 -0.05 -13.19
CA GLU A 823 -32.06 0.44 -12.37
C GLU A 823 -31.59 1.40 -11.27
N ILE A 824 -30.51 1.08 -10.55
CA ILE A 824 -29.97 2.01 -9.55
C ILE A 824 -29.42 3.29 -10.21
N SER A 825 -28.84 3.17 -11.41
CA SER A 825 -28.37 4.33 -12.19
C SER A 825 -29.50 5.28 -12.58
N SER A 826 -30.68 4.74 -12.90
CA SER A 826 -31.87 5.54 -13.21
C SER A 826 -32.37 6.37 -12.02
N MET A 827 -32.05 5.96 -10.79
CA MET A 827 -32.46 6.60 -9.54
C MET A 827 -31.34 7.45 -8.90
N LYS A 828 -30.28 7.77 -9.64
CA LYS A 828 -29.11 8.51 -9.13
C LYS A 828 -29.47 9.80 -8.39
N LEU A 829 -30.43 10.59 -8.89
CA LEU A 829 -30.83 11.87 -8.28
C LEU A 829 -31.54 11.67 -6.94
N ALA A 830 -32.46 10.71 -6.85
CA ALA A 830 -33.11 10.35 -5.59
C ALA A 830 -32.10 9.83 -4.57
N LEU A 831 -31.16 9.00 -5.02
CA LEU A 831 -30.08 8.49 -4.19
C LEU A 831 -29.17 9.61 -3.69
N GLN A 832 -28.83 10.57 -4.55
CA GLN A 832 -28.05 11.76 -4.19
C GLN A 832 -28.76 12.60 -3.13
N ALA A 833 -30.06 12.89 -3.31
CA ALA A 833 -30.86 13.64 -2.34
C ALA A 833 -30.91 12.95 -0.97
N ALA A 834 -31.14 11.63 -0.95
CA ALA A 834 -31.22 10.85 0.29
C ALA A 834 -29.87 10.70 1.00
N LEU A 835 -28.78 10.46 0.25
CA LEU A 835 -27.45 10.25 0.84
C LEU A 835 -26.77 11.56 1.25
N MET A 836 -26.89 12.62 0.43
CA MET A 836 -26.03 13.81 0.54
C MET A 836 -26.73 15.02 1.14
N TYR A 837 -28.00 15.24 0.80
CA TYR A 837 -28.72 16.48 1.14
C TYR A 837 -29.71 16.33 2.28
N ASN A 838 -30.32 15.15 2.46
CA ASN A 838 -31.32 14.94 3.50
C ASN A 838 -30.67 14.52 4.85
N PRO A 839 -30.69 15.38 5.90
CA PRO A 839 -30.15 15.03 7.21
C PRO A 839 -31.03 14.02 7.98
N ASP A 840 -32.32 13.93 7.65
CA ASP A 840 -33.29 13.09 8.36
C ASP A 840 -33.22 11.61 7.93
N VAL A 841 -32.50 11.31 6.84
CA VAL A 841 -32.19 9.94 6.41
C VAL A 841 -31.04 9.40 7.25
N THR A 842 -31.30 8.33 8.00
CA THR A 842 -30.29 7.69 8.86
C THR A 842 -29.51 6.61 8.12
N GLU A 843 -30.13 5.92 7.16
CA GLU A 843 -29.50 4.84 6.39
C GLU A 843 -30.27 4.59 5.07
N VAL A 844 -29.58 4.09 4.04
CA VAL A 844 -30.16 3.69 2.76
C VAL A 844 -30.02 2.18 2.56
N HIS A 845 -31.14 1.46 2.39
CA HIS A 845 -31.14 0.03 2.09
C HIS A 845 -31.43 -0.20 0.61
N ILE A 846 -30.55 -0.90 -0.09
CA ILE A 846 -30.69 -1.20 -1.51
C ILE A 846 -30.92 -2.71 -1.65
N TYR A 847 -32.16 -3.10 -1.91
CA TYR A 847 -32.57 -4.48 -2.10
C TYR A 847 -32.42 -4.89 -3.56
N VAL A 848 -31.56 -5.87 -3.81
CA VAL A 848 -31.27 -6.36 -5.17
C VAL A 848 -31.99 -7.68 -5.43
N THR A 849 -32.97 -7.66 -6.33
CA THR A 849 -33.82 -8.83 -6.61
C THR A 849 -33.08 -9.92 -7.39
N GLN A 850 -32.10 -9.54 -8.22
CA GLN A 850 -31.26 -10.46 -8.99
C GLN A 850 -29.94 -10.73 -8.27
N SER A 851 -29.75 -11.97 -7.78
CA SER A 851 -28.61 -12.27 -6.90
C SER A 851 -27.23 -12.07 -7.54
N ASN A 852 -27.09 -12.29 -8.85
CA ASN A 852 -25.84 -12.05 -9.61
C ASN A 852 -25.57 -10.56 -9.87
N SER A 853 -26.54 -9.67 -9.66
CA SER A 853 -26.38 -8.23 -9.88
C SER A 853 -25.98 -7.45 -8.63
N LYS A 854 -25.86 -8.10 -7.46
CA LYS A 854 -25.47 -7.43 -6.21
C LYS A 854 -24.12 -6.73 -6.27
N SER A 855 -23.09 -7.42 -6.76
CA SER A 855 -21.75 -6.85 -6.88
C SER A 855 -21.69 -5.71 -7.92
N PRO A 856 -22.30 -5.85 -9.12
CA PRO A 856 -22.47 -4.73 -10.05
C PRO A 856 -23.18 -3.52 -9.43
N VAL A 857 -24.30 -3.72 -8.74
CA VAL A 857 -25.04 -2.65 -8.06
C VAL A 857 -24.17 -1.98 -6.98
N GLN A 858 -23.45 -2.77 -6.18
CA GLN A 858 -22.53 -2.23 -5.17
C GLN A 858 -21.46 -1.34 -5.80
N GLY A 859 -20.80 -1.79 -6.88
CA GLY A 859 -19.79 -0.99 -7.56
C GLY A 859 -20.33 0.31 -8.15
N GLU A 860 -21.56 0.31 -8.69
CA GLU A 860 -22.17 1.53 -9.22
C GLU A 860 -22.58 2.51 -8.10
N VAL A 861 -23.07 2.01 -6.95
CA VAL A 861 -23.38 2.84 -5.78
C VAL A 861 -22.13 3.43 -5.17
N GLU A 862 -21.05 2.66 -5.01
CA GLU A 862 -19.75 3.14 -4.51
C GLU A 862 -19.18 4.23 -5.43
N LYS A 863 -19.33 4.09 -6.75
CA LYS A 863 -18.98 5.12 -7.73
C LYS A 863 -19.81 6.39 -7.54
N PHE A 864 -21.13 6.29 -7.34
CA PHE A 864 -21.98 7.46 -7.07
C PHE A 864 -21.63 8.12 -5.74
N VAL A 865 -21.41 7.35 -4.69
CA VAL A 865 -21.01 7.83 -3.37
C VAL A 865 -19.72 8.65 -3.47
N LYS A 866 -18.72 8.12 -4.17
CA LYS A 866 -17.47 8.84 -4.42
C LYS A 866 -17.70 10.12 -5.22
N GLU A 867 -18.48 10.06 -6.29
CA GLU A 867 -18.83 11.23 -7.11
C GLU A 867 -19.53 12.32 -6.27
N PHE A 868 -20.48 11.93 -5.43
CA PHE A 868 -21.21 12.84 -4.54
C PHE A 868 -20.28 13.46 -3.50
N ALA A 869 -19.43 12.65 -2.86
CA ALA A 869 -18.46 13.12 -1.88
C ALA A 869 -17.44 14.12 -2.47
N GLN A 870 -16.98 13.90 -3.70
CA GLN A 870 -16.02 14.76 -4.40
C GLN A 870 -16.64 15.99 -5.08
N GLY A 871 -17.95 15.97 -5.34
CA GLY A 871 -18.70 17.09 -5.93
C GLY A 871 -19.50 17.93 -4.94
N GLY A 872 -19.70 17.44 -3.72
CA GLY A 872 -20.53 18.08 -2.70
C GLY A 872 -19.90 19.34 -2.12
N CYS A 873 -20.71 20.39 -1.93
CA CYS A 873 -20.28 21.59 -1.22
C CYS A 873 -20.48 21.41 0.30
N PRO A 874 -19.40 21.47 1.11
CA PRO A 874 -19.48 21.26 2.57
C PRO A 874 -20.44 22.21 3.32
N THR A 875 -20.81 23.33 2.71
CA THR A 875 -21.76 24.31 3.27
C THR A 875 -23.24 23.88 3.12
N TYR A 876 -23.56 23.11 2.07
CA TYR A 876 -24.94 22.77 1.71
C TYR A 876 -25.26 21.27 1.83
N THR A 877 -24.23 20.44 1.99
CA THR A 877 -24.36 18.98 2.13
C THR A 877 -24.03 18.56 3.55
N ARG A 878 -24.35 17.31 3.88
CA ARG A 878 -23.81 16.69 5.09
C ARG A 878 -22.28 16.59 5.00
N GLU A 879 -21.62 16.56 6.15
CA GLU A 879 -20.17 16.31 6.24
C GLU A 879 -19.84 14.86 5.84
N ILE A 880 -20.72 13.93 6.22
CA ILE A 880 -20.64 12.51 5.91
C ILE A 880 -21.95 12.13 5.24
N LEU A 881 -21.87 11.49 4.07
CA LEU A 881 -23.05 10.94 3.40
C LEU A 881 -23.78 9.96 4.33
N SER A 882 -25.05 9.64 4.08
CA SER A 882 -25.78 8.61 4.84
C SER A 882 -25.18 7.21 4.55
N PRO A 883 -25.11 6.30 5.53
CA PRO A 883 -24.64 4.94 5.29
C PRO A 883 -25.59 4.20 4.36
N PHE A 884 -25.08 3.22 3.62
CA PHE A 884 -25.88 2.40 2.73
C PHE A 884 -25.55 0.91 2.87
N ARG A 885 -26.53 0.05 2.56
CA ARG A 885 -26.36 -1.41 2.54
C ARG A 885 -26.96 -2.01 1.29
N ILE A 886 -26.24 -2.94 0.65
CA ILE A 886 -26.75 -3.77 -0.43
C ILE A 886 -27.23 -5.09 0.16
N MET A 887 -28.51 -5.42 -0.01
CA MET A 887 -29.17 -6.52 0.70
C MET A 887 -29.98 -7.43 -0.22
N ASP A 888 -30.18 -8.68 0.21
CA ASP A 888 -31.22 -9.53 -0.35
C ASP A 888 -32.62 -9.02 0.02
N PRO A 889 -33.60 -9.13 -0.87
CA PRO A 889 -35.00 -8.95 -0.53
C PRO A 889 -35.39 -9.83 0.68
N PRO A 890 -36.06 -9.29 1.71
CA PRO A 890 -36.42 -10.06 2.89
C PRO A 890 -37.27 -11.30 2.56
N HIS A 891 -37.07 -12.40 3.27
CA HIS A 891 -37.75 -13.68 3.01
C HIS A 891 -39.29 -13.59 3.05
N SER A 892 -39.85 -12.72 3.91
CA SER A 892 -41.28 -12.47 4.01
C SER A 892 -41.87 -11.85 2.74
N VAL A 893 -41.08 -11.06 2.02
CA VAL A 893 -41.47 -10.36 0.79
C VAL A 893 -41.36 -11.30 -0.41
N ARG A 894 -40.32 -12.16 -0.47
CA ARG A 894 -40.17 -13.20 -1.52
C ARG A 894 -41.38 -14.16 -1.59
N LYS A 895 -41.96 -14.52 -0.43
CA LYS A 895 -43.16 -15.39 -0.37
C LYS A 895 -44.43 -14.70 -0.87
N ARG A 896 -44.61 -13.39 -0.61
CA ARG A 896 -45.77 -12.63 -1.11
C ARG A 896 -45.69 -12.41 -2.62
N SER A 897 -44.52 -12.06 -3.16
CA SER A 897 -44.36 -11.92 -4.62
C SER A 897 -44.61 -13.22 -5.38
N ALA A 898 -44.19 -14.38 -4.85
CA ALA A 898 -44.50 -15.67 -5.48
C ALA A 898 -46.01 -16.00 -5.53
N LEU A 899 -46.81 -15.42 -4.62
CA LEU A 899 -48.27 -15.54 -4.58
C LEU A 899 -48.98 -14.51 -5.49
N LEU A 900 -48.41 -13.31 -5.66
CA LEU A 900 -48.95 -12.22 -6.48
C LEU A 900 -48.60 -12.34 -7.97
N LEU A 901 -47.43 -12.90 -8.30
CA LEU A 901 -46.98 -13.16 -9.69
C LEU A 901 -47.82 -14.22 -10.42
N GLY A 902 -48.77 -14.88 -9.72
CA GLY A 902 -49.64 -15.92 -10.27
C GLY A 902 -50.87 -15.43 -11.03
N LYS A 903 -51.24 -14.13 -11.00
CA LYS A 903 -52.34 -13.54 -11.80
C LYS A 903 -52.38 -12.01 -11.68
N GLY A 904 -52.17 -11.30 -12.79
CA GLY A 904 -52.77 -9.98 -13.02
C GLY A 904 -52.02 -8.72 -12.55
N SER A 905 -50.69 -8.67 -12.57
CA SER A 905 -49.93 -7.45 -12.18
C SER A 905 -50.19 -6.24 -13.10
N GLU A 906 -50.41 -6.45 -14.39
CA GLU A 906 -50.64 -5.38 -15.39
C GLU A 906 -52.03 -4.73 -15.24
N GLU A 907 -53.06 -5.53 -14.90
CA GLU A 907 -54.40 -5.04 -14.60
C GLU A 907 -54.45 -4.36 -13.22
N MET A 908 -53.54 -4.73 -12.31
CA MET A 908 -53.46 -4.22 -10.94
C MET A 908 -52.74 -2.87 -10.86
N MET A 909 -51.65 -2.64 -11.61
CA MET A 909 -51.04 -1.31 -11.75
C MET A 909 -52.02 -0.32 -12.40
N ARG A 910 -52.73 -0.74 -13.46
CA ARG A 910 -53.82 0.05 -14.06
C ARG A 910 -54.95 0.33 -13.07
N LYS A 911 -55.38 -0.66 -12.29
CA LYS A 911 -56.41 -0.49 -11.25
C LYS A 911 -55.96 0.38 -10.10
N SER A 912 -54.70 0.32 -9.64
CA SER A 912 -54.18 1.22 -8.59
C SER A 912 -54.18 2.67 -9.07
N LEU A 913 -53.66 2.91 -10.28
CA LEU A 913 -53.69 4.23 -10.94
C LEU A 913 -55.13 4.73 -11.17
N SER A 914 -56.08 3.83 -11.47
CA SER A 914 -57.48 4.21 -11.72
C SER A 914 -58.29 4.39 -10.41
N ARG A 915 -57.96 3.62 -9.37
CA ARG A 915 -58.66 3.61 -8.07
C ARG A 915 -58.27 4.79 -7.19
N GLU A 916 -57.02 5.26 -7.28
CA GLU A 916 -56.57 6.50 -6.60
C GLU A 916 -57.23 7.75 -7.23
N ILE A 917 -57.48 7.76 -8.54
CA ILE A 917 -58.27 8.82 -9.20
C ILE A 917 -59.73 8.84 -8.71
N ASP A 918 -60.33 7.68 -8.49
CA ASP A 918 -61.70 7.53 -7.97
C ASP A 918 -61.83 7.80 -6.46
N GLU A 919 -60.82 7.47 -5.66
CA GLU A 919 -60.78 7.76 -4.20
C GLU A 919 -60.47 9.24 -3.92
N PHE A 920 -59.61 9.90 -4.70
CA PHE A 920 -59.40 11.35 -4.63
C PHE A 920 -60.65 12.16 -5.02
N SER A 921 -61.52 11.58 -5.85
CA SER A 921 -62.84 12.14 -6.17
C SER A 921 -63.88 11.96 -5.05
N ARG A 922 -63.58 11.15 -4.02
CA ARG A 922 -64.49 10.80 -2.92
C ARG A 922 -64.04 11.26 -1.54
N GLU A 923 -62.74 11.46 -1.31
CA GLU A 923 -62.19 12.03 -0.07
C GLU A 923 -61.73 13.47 -0.28
N ALA A 924 -62.70 14.36 -0.48
CA ALA A 924 -62.55 15.79 -0.23
C ALA A 924 -63.77 16.23 0.61
N PRO A 925 -63.59 17.05 1.67
CA PRO A 925 -64.72 17.81 2.21
C PRO A 925 -65.29 18.79 1.18
#